data_AF-A0A7K0KGS6-F1
#
_entry.id   AF-A0A7K0KGS6-F1
#
_cell.length_a   1.000
_cell.length_b   1.000
_cell.length_c   1.000
_cell.angle_alpha   90.00
_cell.angle_beta   90.00
_cell.angle_gamma   90.00
#
_symmetry.space_group_name_H-M   'P 1'
#
loop_
_entity.id
_entity.type
_entity.pdbx_description
1 polymer ?
#
loop_
_entity_poly.entity_id
_entity_poly.type
_entity_poly.pdbx_seq_one_letter_code
_entity_poly.pdbx_strand_id
1 'polypeptide(L)'
;MALPLRARERADTALLHRVFHYAATVDTTHMQGYATYAYNRFTIDIDKKNPLLMLVPSLYVIAHGHNRHYISETFSNNIYKRRRSDTQVLLHTTTIPRGRQAWDRVLSYLYPNIYNTTIIENYLLSPFHADNRKFYRYRVAFLLNGTARITFRPRRDNTQLVSGEALVDYYTGRVLRCTLKGEYDMIDFTLNITPGDKGFTTLLPQQCEAETRFGLLGNKLRAQALACYHRPKPPVDSFPKRDDYELMSSLRPDTLSPKELQLYTQMFTEKYKRDSVELTKVNMPKKHDFVKDVLWDVIGNNALNRFKSNFGVNNQGYIRLNPVLNPLYMSYDHNRGITYKIDLRGNYQFSDQKEITLRFRGGYAFKQHRFYWRVPLYYYFHKRKNAYLKLEVGNGNNIHSDKVRNDIQKELPDTSQLSTILDRLHEFRQADGRLVLNYDANSIFGIQLGLLFQQRTAVNKLEFRRFGWTDTYRSFAPAVQLQYRPGGWDGPIFTIDYDRSFKGILRSNTAYERWEMNGEYIYRFNRLQSLQAHGGLGFYSSKGKRAYFLSYENFRENNIPGGWNDDWSGQFELLRSSTYESSDYYLRMNLTYESPLLFLSWVPWAGHYIEMERFYVSALDAHHVHPYIEVGYGFTTRVFSVGLFTSNGRGNRVFGCKFGFELFRKW
;
A
#
# COMPACT_ATOMS: atom_id res chain seq x y z
N MET A 1 -30.48 56.37 2.90
CA MET A 1 -30.48 55.07 3.60
C MET A 1 -30.58 53.98 2.54
N ALA A 2 -29.45 53.50 2.02
CA ALA A 2 -29.41 52.50 0.95
C ALA A 2 -29.33 51.10 1.57
N LEU A 3 -30.36 50.29 1.36
CA LEU A 3 -30.35 48.87 1.72
C LEU A 3 -29.29 48.15 0.86
N PRO A 4 -28.45 47.27 1.44
CA PRO A 4 -27.48 46.52 0.66
C PRO A 4 -28.21 45.52 -0.25
N LEU A 5 -27.99 45.65 -1.56
CA LEU A 5 -28.35 44.64 -2.56
C LEU A 5 -27.69 43.31 -2.18
N ARG A 6 -28.43 42.40 -1.54
CA ARG A 6 -28.08 40.98 -1.50
C ARG A 6 -27.97 40.51 -2.94
N ALA A 7 -26.75 40.19 -3.39
CA ALA A 7 -26.52 39.59 -4.68
C ALA A 7 -27.42 38.35 -4.82
N ARG A 8 -28.35 38.39 -5.78
CA ARG A 8 -29.28 37.30 -6.09
C ARG A 8 -28.42 36.08 -6.45
N GLU A 9 -28.42 35.06 -5.59
CA GLU A 9 -27.61 33.86 -5.80
C GLU A 9 -27.97 33.24 -7.15
N ARG A 10 -26.98 32.98 -8.01
CA ARG A 10 -27.23 32.37 -9.32
C ARG A 10 -27.88 31.01 -9.11
N ALA A 11 -28.99 30.74 -9.80
CA ALA A 11 -29.77 29.51 -9.66
C ALA A 11 -28.89 28.24 -9.78
N ASP A 12 -27.88 28.26 -10.64
CA ASP A 12 -26.89 27.19 -10.82
C ASP A 12 -26.09 26.91 -9.55
N THR A 13 -25.69 27.96 -8.83
CA THR A 13 -24.89 27.86 -7.60
C THR A 13 -25.72 27.28 -6.47
N ALA A 14 -26.97 27.73 -6.34
CA ALA A 14 -27.93 27.20 -5.38
C ALA A 14 -28.28 25.73 -5.64
N LEU A 15 -28.40 25.31 -6.91
CA LEU A 15 -28.59 23.90 -7.25
C LEU A 15 -27.37 23.06 -6.85
N LEU A 16 -26.15 23.49 -7.23
CA LEU A 16 -24.93 22.75 -6.90
C LEU A 16 -24.74 22.64 -5.39
N HIS A 17 -25.05 23.69 -4.63
CA HIS A 17 -25.02 23.66 -3.17
C HIS A 17 -25.97 22.58 -2.60
N ARG A 18 -27.21 22.51 -3.11
CA ARG A 18 -28.16 21.46 -2.71
C ARG A 18 -27.64 20.05 -3.03
N VAL A 19 -27.07 19.85 -4.22
CA VAL A 19 -26.48 18.56 -4.61
C VAL A 19 -25.36 18.13 -3.65
N PHE A 20 -24.45 19.04 -3.31
CA PHE A 20 -23.33 18.74 -2.42
C PHE A 20 -23.75 18.41 -0.99
N HIS A 21 -24.88 18.95 -0.54
CA HIS A 21 -25.39 18.76 0.81
C HIS A 21 -26.53 17.74 0.91
N TYR A 22 -27.01 17.19 -0.20
CA TYR A 22 -28.15 16.26 -0.23
C TYR A 22 -27.96 15.08 0.73
N ALA A 23 -26.78 14.46 0.75
CA ALA A 23 -26.52 13.31 1.62
C ALA A 23 -26.66 13.62 3.12
N ALA A 24 -26.45 14.87 3.54
CA ALA A 24 -26.64 15.30 4.92
C ALA A 24 -28.13 15.54 5.28
N THR A 25 -29.01 15.68 4.27
CA THR A 25 -30.45 15.90 4.46
C THR A 25 -31.25 14.61 4.61
N VAL A 26 -30.67 13.47 4.23
CA VAL A 26 -31.35 12.17 4.25
C VAL A 26 -31.14 11.48 5.59
N ASP A 27 -32.24 11.01 6.19
CA ASP A 27 -32.18 10.22 7.41
C ASP A 27 -31.59 8.83 7.15
N THR A 28 -30.47 8.52 7.81
CA THR A 28 -29.76 7.23 7.70
C THR A 28 -29.98 6.31 8.91
N THR A 29 -30.84 6.67 9.87
CA THR A 29 -31.08 5.86 11.09
C THR A 29 -31.49 4.42 10.78
N HIS A 30 -32.34 4.21 9.76
CA HIS A 30 -32.82 2.91 9.32
C HIS A 30 -31.83 2.10 8.47
N MET A 31 -30.64 2.64 8.16
CA MET A 31 -29.63 1.94 7.36
C MET A 31 -28.94 0.82 8.16
N GLN A 32 -28.86 0.96 9.50
CA GLN A 32 -28.17 0.00 10.35
C GLN A 32 -28.96 -1.31 10.48
N GLY A 33 -28.35 -2.42 10.05
CA GLY A 33 -28.98 -3.74 10.09
C GLY A 33 -29.92 -4.02 8.93
N TYR A 34 -30.03 -3.10 7.95
CA TYR A 34 -30.79 -3.34 6.73
C TYR A 34 -30.13 -4.46 5.92
N ALA A 35 -30.86 -5.57 5.77
CA ALA A 35 -30.46 -6.71 4.96
C ALA A 35 -31.12 -6.61 3.58
N THR A 36 -30.32 -6.73 2.53
CA THR A 36 -30.81 -6.73 1.15
C THR A 36 -30.07 -7.74 0.31
N TYR A 37 -30.70 -8.21 -0.75
CA TYR A 37 -30.06 -9.08 -1.72
C TYR A 37 -29.55 -8.27 -2.91
N ALA A 38 -28.49 -8.77 -3.55
CA ALA A 38 -27.93 -8.21 -4.76
C ALA A 38 -27.57 -9.33 -5.73
N TYR A 39 -27.81 -9.07 -7.01
CA TYR A 39 -27.38 -9.90 -8.12
C TYR A 39 -26.32 -9.14 -8.92
N ASN A 40 -25.19 -9.79 -9.18
CA ASN A 40 -24.14 -9.25 -10.04
C ASN A 40 -23.82 -10.23 -11.16
N ARG A 41 -23.70 -9.73 -12.38
CA ARG A 41 -23.20 -10.45 -13.55
C ARG A 41 -22.00 -9.71 -14.11
N PHE A 42 -20.95 -10.43 -14.50
CA PHE A 42 -19.88 -9.86 -15.30
C PHE A 42 -19.42 -10.81 -16.40
N THR A 43 -19.08 -10.23 -17.54
CA THR A 43 -18.54 -10.91 -18.71
C THR A 43 -17.19 -10.33 -19.06
N ILE A 44 -16.29 -11.18 -19.55
CA ILE A 44 -14.91 -10.83 -19.91
C ILE A 44 -14.63 -11.36 -21.30
N ASP A 45 -14.16 -10.47 -22.17
CA ASP A 45 -13.72 -10.74 -23.52
C ASP A 45 -12.24 -10.37 -23.69
N ILE A 46 -11.42 -11.34 -24.11
CA ILE A 46 -10.00 -11.13 -24.39
C ILE A 46 -9.82 -10.94 -25.89
N ASP A 47 -9.64 -9.69 -26.32
CA ASP A 47 -9.40 -9.36 -27.73
C ASP A 47 -7.97 -9.73 -28.15
N LYS A 48 -6.99 -9.43 -27.29
CA LYS A 48 -5.56 -9.69 -27.55
C LYS A 48 -4.83 -10.10 -26.27
N LYS A 49 -4.10 -11.21 -26.31
CA LYS A 49 -3.31 -11.78 -25.21
C LYS A 49 -1.87 -12.05 -25.64
N ASN A 50 -0.90 -11.67 -24.79
CA ASN A 50 0.50 -12.06 -24.87
C ASN A 50 0.96 -12.65 -23.52
N PRO A 51 2.18 -13.22 -23.43
CA PRO A 51 2.67 -13.82 -22.18
C PRO A 51 2.76 -12.85 -21.00
N LEU A 52 2.88 -11.54 -21.23
CA LEU A 52 2.96 -10.53 -20.16
C LEU A 52 1.65 -10.40 -19.37
N LEU A 53 0.51 -10.83 -19.92
CA LEU A 53 -0.76 -10.84 -19.19
C LEU A 53 -0.70 -11.78 -17.97
N MET A 54 0.15 -12.80 -18.00
CA MET A 54 0.37 -13.70 -16.86
C MET A 54 1.04 -13.00 -15.68
N LEU A 55 1.68 -11.85 -15.89
CA LEU A 55 2.26 -11.06 -14.81
C LEU A 55 1.22 -10.31 -13.99
N VAL A 56 -0.01 -10.17 -14.50
CA VAL A 56 -1.12 -9.50 -13.81
C VAL A 56 -1.75 -10.49 -12.82
N PRO A 57 -1.59 -10.29 -11.49
CA PRO A 57 -2.05 -11.24 -10.47
C PRO A 57 -3.53 -11.64 -10.63
N SER A 58 -4.46 -10.68 -10.66
CA SER A 58 -5.89 -11.00 -10.73
C SER A 58 -6.33 -11.59 -12.07
N LEU A 59 -5.50 -11.53 -13.13
CA LEU A 59 -5.81 -12.07 -14.46
C LEU A 59 -5.07 -13.37 -14.76
N TYR A 60 -4.11 -13.82 -13.93
CA TYR A 60 -3.30 -15.00 -14.21
C TYR A 60 -4.13 -16.23 -14.63
N VAL A 61 -5.23 -16.52 -13.93
CA VAL A 61 -6.10 -17.67 -14.22
C VAL A 61 -6.73 -17.57 -15.61
N ILE A 62 -7.13 -16.36 -16.00
CA ILE A 62 -7.69 -16.05 -17.32
C ILE A 62 -6.58 -16.03 -18.39
N ALA A 63 -5.40 -15.51 -18.03
CA ALA A 63 -4.24 -15.42 -18.91
C ALA A 63 -3.63 -16.79 -19.22
N HIS A 64 -3.68 -17.73 -18.29
CA HIS A 64 -3.20 -19.10 -18.47
C HIS A 64 -4.22 -19.99 -19.19
N GLY A 65 -5.52 -19.66 -19.11
CA GLY A 65 -6.58 -20.41 -19.80
C GLY A 65 -6.52 -20.33 -21.33
N HIS A 66 -7.06 -21.36 -21.98
CA HIS A 66 -7.21 -21.39 -23.45
C HIS A 66 -8.39 -20.54 -23.94
N ASN A 67 -9.44 -20.41 -23.12
CA ASN A 67 -10.64 -19.67 -23.45
C ASN A 67 -10.37 -18.15 -23.47
N ARG A 68 -11.16 -17.42 -24.27
CA ARG A 68 -11.08 -15.95 -24.40
C ARG A 68 -12.31 -15.23 -23.89
N HIS A 69 -13.35 -15.97 -23.54
CA HIS A 69 -14.65 -15.46 -23.15
C HIS A 69 -15.04 -16.11 -21.84
N TYR A 70 -15.39 -15.30 -20.85
CA TYR A 70 -15.75 -15.77 -19.51
C TYR A 70 -16.98 -15.03 -19.01
N ILE A 71 -17.80 -15.72 -18.22
CA ILE A 71 -18.95 -15.17 -17.52
C ILE A 71 -18.93 -15.65 -16.08
N SER A 72 -19.37 -14.78 -15.18
CA SER A 72 -19.57 -15.11 -13.77
C SER A 72 -20.74 -14.34 -13.21
N GLU A 73 -21.53 -15.05 -12.42
CA GLU A 73 -22.72 -14.53 -11.76
C GLU A 73 -22.63 -14.82 -10.26
N THR A 74 -23.00 -13.83 -9.45
CA THR A 74 -23.06 -13.95 -7.99
C THR A 74 -24.38 -13.43 -7.47
N PHE A 75 -24.98 -14.17 -6.55
CA PHE A 75 -26.10 -13.71 -5.75
C PHE A 75 -25.65 -13.61 -4.29
N SER A 76 -25.83 -12.45 -3.67
CA SER A 76 -25.29 -12.15 -2.35
C SER A 76 -26.30 -11.48 -1.42
N ASN A 77 -26.17 -11.76 -0.12
CA ASN A 77 -26.83 -11.04 0.95
C ASN A 77 -25.90 -9.93 1.47
N ASN A 78 -26.38 -8.70 1.45
CA ASN A 78 -25.70 -7.50 1.90
C ASN A 78 -26.35 -7.00 3.19
N ILE A 79 -25.57 -6.95 4.26
CA ILE A 79 -25.99 -6.39 5.54
C ILE A 79 -25.26 -5.08 5.76
N TYR A 80 -25.99 -3.97 5.76
CA TYR A 80 -25.41 -2.65 6.00
C TYR A 80 -25.13 -2.44 7.49
N LYS A 81 -23.85 -2.26 7.86
CA LYS A 81 -23.43 -1.81 9.20
C LYS A 81 -22.96 -0.35 9.11
N ARG A 82 -23.00 0.38 10.23
CA ARG A 82 -22.75 1.84 10.34
C ARG A 82 -21.51 2.40 9.61
N ARG A 83 -20.50 1.57 9.32
CA ARG A 83 -19.29 1.97 8.58
C ARG A 83 -18.82 0.96 7.51
N ARG A 84 -19.48 -0.20 7.37
CA ARG A 84 -19.08 -1.30 6.46
C ARG A 84 -20.30 -2.10 6.04
N SER A 85 -20.38 -2.50 4.77
CA SER A 85 -21.30 -3.54 4.33
C SER A 85 -20.63 -4.90 4.51
N ASP A 86 -21.36 -5.85 5.08
CA ASP A 86 -20.97 -7.25 5.12
C ASP A 86 -21.69 -7.97 3.98
N THR A 87 -20.92 -8.53 3.05
CA THR A 87 -21.47 -9.19 1.85
C THR A 87 -21.16 -10.67 1.92
N GLN A 88 -22.21 -11.47 2.05
CA GLN A 88 -22.12 -12.92 2.01
C GLN A 88 -22.61 -13.43 0.66
N VAL A 89 -21.73 -14.05 -0.13
CA VAL A 89 -22.11 -14.71 -1.38
C VAL A 89 -22.88 -15.98 -1.04
N LEU A 90 -24.12 -16.07 -1.53
CA LEU A 90 -25.02 -17.21 -1.33
C LEU A 90 -24.88 -18.22 -2.47
N LEU A 91 -24.83 -17.72 -3.71
CA LEU A 91 -24.72 -18.53 -4.91
C LEU A 91 -23.68 -17.90 -5.85
N HIS A 92 -22.86 -18.75 -6.46
CA HIS A 92 -21.83 -18.35 -7.42
C HIS A 92 -21.77 -19.36 -8.56
N THR A 93 -21.85 -18.86 -9.79
CA THR A 93 -21.80 -19.67 -11.01
C THR A 93 -20.85 -19.00 -12.00
N THR A 94 -19.81 -19.70 -12.45
CA THR A 94 -18.76 -19.10 -13.29
C THR A 94 -18.14 -20.07 -14.28
N THR A 95 -17.80 -19.57 -15.46
CA THR A 95 -16.99 -20.32 -16.45
C THR A 95 -15.49 -20.15 -16.25
N ILE A 96 -15.07 -19.36 -15.25
CA ILE A 96 -13.66 -19.15 -14.91
C ILE A 96 -13.09 -20.43 -14.24
N PRO A 97 -11.92 -20.92 -14.69
CA PRO A 97 -11.32 -22.13 -14.14
C PRO A 97 -11.18 -22.10 -12.61
N ARG A 98 -11.45 -23.25 -11.98
CA ARG A 98 -11.37 -23.49 -10.53
C ARG A 98 -12.36 -22.67 -9.68
N GLY A 99 -13.41 -22.11 -10.28
CA GLY A 99 -14.43 -21.35 -9.55
C GLY A 99 -13.86 -20.15 -8.79
N ARG A 100 -12.73 -19.61 -9.25
CA ARG A 100 -12.05 -18.49 -8.62
C ARG A 100 -12.76 -17.19 -9.01
N GLN A 101 -12.89 -16.25 -8.08
CA GLN A 101 -13.16 -14.87 -8.43
C GLN A 101 -11.93 -14.36 -9.19
N ALA A 102 -12.04 -14.26 -10.51
CA ALA A 102 -11.05 -13.53 -11.29
C ALA A 102 -11.53 -12.07 -11.39
N TRP A 103 -10.57 -11.16 -11.28
CA TRP A 103 -10.79 -9.73 -11.52
C TRP A 103 -11.66 -8.99 -10.47
N ASP A 104 -11.40 -9.20 -9.17
CA ASP A 104 -12.00 -8.46 -8.04
C ASP A 104 -12.00 -6.92 -8.22
N ARG A 105 -11.04 -6.40 -8.98
CA ARG A 105 -10.95 -4.98 -9.33
C ARG A 105 -12.11 -4.49 -10.19
N VAL A 106 -12.61 -5.29 -11.14
CA VAL A 106 -13.81 -4.89 -11.92
C VAL A 106 -15.04 -4.91 -11.02
N LEU A 107 -15.12 -5.85 -10.08
CA LEU A 107 -16.21 -5.92 -9.11
C LEU A 107 -16.26 -4.68 -8.19
N SER A 108 -15.15 -4.01 -7.91
CA SER A 108 -15.18 -2.77 -7.09
C SER A 108 -15.89 -1.62 -7.80
N TYR A 109 -15.93 -1.59 -9.13
CA TYR A 109 -16.68 -0.59 -9.91
C TYR A 109 -18.20 -0.75 -9.79
N LEU A 110 -18.68 -1.92 -9.39
CA LEU A 110 -20.12 -2.17 -9.27
C LEU A 110 -20.73 -1.48 -8.03
N TYR A 111 -19.93 -1.14 -7.02
CA TYR A 111 -20.40 -0.56 -5.76
C TYR A 111 -20.02 0.94 -5.61
N PRO A 112 -20.44 1.83 -6.51
CA PRO A 112 -20.08 3.25 -6.44
C PRO A 112 -20.84 3.97 -5.33
N ASN A 113 -20.15 4.89 -4.64
CA ASN A 113 -20.74 5.83 -3.70
C ASN A 113 -20.59 7.26 -4.21
N ILE A 114 -21.59 7.74 -4.94
CA ILE A 114 -21.53 9.03 -5.62
C ILE A 114 -21.56 10.23 -4.66
N TYR A 115 -22.10 10.12 -3.44
CA TYR A 115 -22.17 11.28 -2.53
C TYR A 115 -21.00 11.38 -1.55
N ASN A 116 -20.21 10.32 -1.41
CA ASN A 116 -19.02 10.34 -0.56
C ASN A 116 -17.87 11.10 -1.23
N THR A 117 -16.78 11.36 -0.50
CA THR A 117 -15.57 12.01 -1.05
C THR A 117 -14.99 11.25 -2.25
N THR A 118 -15.15 9.93 -2.28
CA THR A 118 -14.67 9.06 -3.37
C THR A 118 -15.79 8.16 -3.85
N ILE A 119 -15.87 7.95 -5.16
CA ILE A 119 -16.90 7.11 -5.81
C ILE A 119 -16.55 5.65 -5.60
N ILE A 120 -15.30 5.28 -5.88
CA ILE A 120 -14.80 3.90 -5.79
C ILE A 120 -13.48 3.94 -5.02
N GLU A 121 -13.36 3.02 -4.06
CA GLU A 121 -12.19 2.90 -3.19
C GLU A 121 -11.80 4.24 -2.55
N ASN A 122 -10.51 4.50 -2.39
CA ASN A 122 -9.97 5.70 -1.73
C ASN A 122 -9.36 6.71 -2.71
N TYR A 123 -9.55 6.54 -4.03
CA TYR A 123 -8.76 7.27 -5.03
C TYR A 123 -9.58 8.03 -6.08
N LEU A 124 -10.76 7.54 -6.48
CA LEU A 124 -11.57 8.20 -7.51
C LEU A 124 -12.45 9.27 -6.86
N LEU A 125 -12.14 10.54 -7.06
CA LEU A 125 -12.91 11.62 -6.43
C LEU A 125 -14.33 11.72 -6.98
N SER A 126 -15.29 11.95 -6.08
CA SER A 126 -16.65 12.24 -6.49
C SER A 126 -16.83 13.68 -6.94
N PRO A 127 -17.53 13.94 -8.06
CA PRO A 127 -17.92 15.29 -8.47
C PRO A 127 -19.10 15.85 -7.64
N PHE A 128 -19.73 15.06 -6.75
CA PHE A 128 -20.89 15.49 -5.96
C PHE A 128 -20.57 15.78 -4.48
N HIS A 129 -19.29 15.79 -4.09
CA HIS A 129 -18.87 16.18 -2.75
C HIS A 129 -18.34 17.62 -2.72
N ALA A 130 -18.70 18.39 -1.69
CA ALA A 130 -18.33 19.81 -1.57
C ALA A 130 -16.81 20.05 -1.66
N ASP A 131 -16.00 19.28 -0.92
CA ASP A 131 -14.54 19.41 -0.90
C ASP A 131 -13.87 19.20 -2.27
N ASN A 132 -14.53 18.45 -3.16
CA ASN A 132 -14.00 18.10 -4.46
C ASN A 132 -14.35 19.15 -5.53
N ARG A 133 -15.25 20.09 -5.24
CA ARG A 133 -15.69 21.15 -6.17
C ARG A 133 -14.51 21.87 -6.83
N LYS A 134 -13.40 22.08 -6.10
CA LYS A 134 -12.19 22.75 -6.60
C LYS A 134 -11.52 22.04 -7.78
N PHE A 135 -11.79 20.75 -7.98
CA PHE A 135 -11.19 19.93 -9.04
C PHE A 135 -12.05 19.82 -10.31
N TYR A 136 -13.31 20.27 -10.26
CA TYR A 136 -14.25 20.15 -11.39
C TYR A 136 -14.73 21.50 -11.91
N ARG A 137 -15.20 21.49 -13.16
CA ARG A 137 -16.00 22.54 -13.79
C ARG A 137 -17.39 21.97 -14.03
N TYR A 138 -18.42 22.75 -13.67
CA TYR A 138 -19.82 22.35 -13.80
C TYR A 138 -20.51 23.23 -14.82
N ARG A 139 -21.41 22.64 -15.61
CA ARG A 139 -22.40 23.34 -16.43
C ARG A 139 -23.77 22.80 -16.06
N VAL A 140 -24.71 23.69 -15.79
CA VAL A 140 -26.08 23.36 -15.40
C VAL A 140 -27.01 23.76 -16.55
N ALA A 141 -27.91 22.86 -16.93
CA ALA A 141 -29.00 23.12 -17.85
C ALA A 141 -30.32 22.71 -17.19
N PHE A 142 -31.21 23.68 -16.97
CA PHE A 142 -32.53 23.41 -16.38
C PHE A 142 -33.48 22.87 -17.44
N LEU A 143 -34.25 21.85 -17.08
CA LEU A 143 -35.24 21.20 -17.92
C LEU A 143 -36.64 21.58 -17.43
N LEU A 144 -37.61 21.65 -18.35
CA LEU A 144 -38.99 22.10 -18.06
C LEU A 144 -39.77 21.18 -17.11
N ASN A 145 -39.29 19.95 -16.90
CA ASN A 145 -39.91 18.92 -16.07
C ASN A 145 -39.47 18.97 -14.58
N GLY A 146 -38.90 20.08 -14.11
CA GLY A 146 -38.40 20.19 -12.73
C GLY A 146 -37.09 19.44 -12.47
N THR A 147 -36.41 18.97 -13.53
CA THR A 147 -35.07 18.37 -13.42
C THR A 147 -34.01 19.30 -13.98
N ALA A 148 -32.76 19.06 -13.63
CA ALA A 148 -31.61 19.77 -14.14
C ALA A 148 -30.53 18.78 -14.58
N ARG A 149 -29.92 19.05 -15.73
CA ARG A 149 -28.75 18.31 -16.21
C ARG A 149 -27.48 19.02 -15.76
N ILE A 150 -26.65 18.31 -15.01
CA ILE A 150 -25.35 18.80 -14.54
C ILE A 150 -24.27 18.05 -15.31
N THR A 151 -23.53 18.75 -16.18
CA THR A 151 -22.33 18.22 -16.81
C THR A 151 -21.11 18.61 -15.98
N PHE A 152 -20.31 17.64 -15.57
CA PHE A 152 -19.06 17.87 -14.84
C PHE A 152 -17.86 17.41 -15.67
N ARG A 153 -16.84 18.26 -15.71
CA ARG A 153 -15.55 17.97 -16.35
C ARG A 153 -14.42 18.27 -15.40
N PRO A 154 -13.37 17.44 -15.38
CA PRO A 154 -12.21 17.72 -14.52
C PRO A 154 -11.50 18.98 -15.02
N ARG A 155 -10.94 19.76 -14.08
CA ARG A 155 -10.14 20.95 -14.41
C ARG A 155 -8.76 20.59 -14.96
N ARG A 156 -8.30 19.37 -14.67
CA ARG A 156 -6.99 18.82 -15.02
C ARG A 156 -7.19 17.41 -15.55
N ASP A 157 -6.39 17.03 -16.52
CA ASP A 157 -6.42 15.67 -17.06
C ASP A 157 -5.66 14.74 -16.12
N ASN A 158 -6.39 13.88 -15.38
CA ASN A 158 -5.81 13.01 -14.35
C ASN A 158 -6.72 11.79 -14.09
N THR A 159 -6.12 10.60 -13.95
CA THR A 159 -6.83 9.32 -13.68
C THR A 159 -7.61 9.24 -12.36
N GLN A 160 -7.43 10.17 -11.42
CA GLN A 160 -8.21 10.22 -10.17
C GLN A 160 -9.52 11.01 -10.28
N LEU A 161 -9.74 11.68 -11.41
CA LEU A 161 -10.92 12.49 -11.66
C LEU A 161 -11.81 11.83 -12.73
N VAL A 162 -13.07 12.24 -12.76
CA VAL A 162 -14.08 11.70 -13.67
C VAL A 162 -14.77 12.79 -14.46
N SER A 163 -15.31 12.43 -15.61
CA SER A 163 -16.16 13.30 -16.41
C SER A 163 -17.51 12.64 -16.61
N GLY A 164 -18.54 13.42 -16.93
CA GLY A 164 -19.85 12.85 -17.15
C GLY A 164 -20.98 13.84 -16.99
N GLU A 165 -22.16 13.27 -16.82
CA GLU A 165 -23.38 14.02 -16.60
C GLU A 165 -24.28 13.34 -15.58
N ALA A 166 -25.04 14.16 -14.86
CA ALA A 166 -26.07 13.70 -13.94
C ALA A 166 -27.38 14.43 -14.21
N LEU A 167 -28.46 13.67 -14.14
CA LEU A 167 -29.82 14.19 -14.06
C LEU A 167 -30.19 14.32 -12.59
N VAL A 168 -30.57 15.52 -12.19
CA VAL A 168 -30.78 15.89 -10.78
C VAL A 168 -32.17 16.51 -10.64
N ASP A 169 -32.85 16.24 -9.53
CA ASP A 169 -34.05 16.95 -9.13
C ASP A 169 -33.70 18.38 -8.71
N TYR A 170 -34.32 19.36 -9.35
CA TYR A 170 -34.05 20.78 -9.12
C TYR A 170 -34.33 21.21 -7.68
N TYR A 171 -35.36 20.64 -7.03
CA TYR A 171 -35.82 21.11 -5.72
C TYR A 171 -34.97 20.55 -4.58
N THR A 172 -34.73 19.24 -4.62
CA THR A 172 -34.02 18.52 -3.56
C THR A 172 -32.50 18.46 -3.76
N GLY A 173 -32.02 18.52 -5.00
CA GLY A 173 -30.62 18.24 -5.33
C GLY A 173 -30.29 16.75 -5.40
N ARG A 174 -31.30 15.87 -5.38
CA ARG A 174 -31.12 14.42 -5.53
C ARG A 174 -30.67 14.06 -6.94
N VAL A 175 -29.62 13.27 -7.06
CA VAL A 175 -29.22 12.61 -8.31
C VAL A 175 -30.20 11.48 -8.64
N LEU A 176 -30.82 11.55 -9.82
CA LEU A 176 -31.77 10.57 -10.34
C LEU A 176 -31.09 9.53 -11.25
N ARG A 177 -30.16 9.99 -12.09
CA ARG A 177 -29.31 9.16 -12.94
C ARG A 177 -27.95 9.83 -13.11
N CYS A 178 -26.89 9.04 -13.21
CA CYS A 178 -25.55 9.54 -13.42
C CYS A 178 -24.78 8.64 -14.38
N THR A 179 -24.12 9.25 -15.36
CA THR A 179 -23.14 8.58 -16.21
C THR A 179 -21.76 9.13 -15.89
N LEU A 180 -20.84 8.25 -15.52
CA LEU A 180 -19.45 8.57 -15.20
C LEU A 180 -18.52 7.93 -16.22
N LYS A 181 -17.49 8.66 -16.62
CA LYS A 181 -16.42 8.20 -17.49
C LYS A 181 -15.09 8.60 -16.89
N GLY A 182 -14.14 7.68 -16.90
CA GLY A 182 -12.80 7.93 -16.43
C GLY A 182 -11.87 6.80 -16.80
N GLU A 183 -10.59 7.00 -16.48
CA GLU A 183 -9.57 5.98 -16.56
C GLU A 183 -9.01 5.81 -15.15
N TYR A 184 -8.98 4.59 -14.63
CA TYR A 184 -8.31 4.32 -13.36
C TYR A 184 -7.69 2.91 -13.39
N ASP A 185 -6.43 2.83 -12.98
CA ASP A 185 -5.68 1.57 -12.91
C ASP A 185 -5.53 0.83 -14.26
N MET A 186 -5.29 1.59 -15.35
CA MET A 186 -5.19 1.09 -16.74
C MET A 186 -6.51 0.51 -17.27
N ILE A 187 -7.62 0.88 -16.62
CA ILE A 187 -8.97 0.53 -17.00
C ILE A 187 -9.71 1.81 -17.38
N ASP A 188 -10.04 1.93 -18.66
CA ASP A 188 -11.06 2.87 -19.11
C ASP A 188 -12.42 2.34 -18.69
N PHE A 189 -13.21 3.15 -18.01
CA PHE A 189 -14.52 2.74 -17.53
C PHE A 189 -15.61 3.75 -17.88
N THR A 190 -16.80 3.22 -18.15
CA THR A 190 -18.05 3.97 -18.18
C THR A 190 -19.02 3.33 -17.21
N LEU A 191 -19.54 4.12 -16.26
CA LEU A 191 -20.54 3.67 -15.29
C LEU A 191 -21.86 4.37 -15.57
N ASN A 192 -22.93 3.60 -15.65
CA ASN A 192 -24.30 4.11 -15.61
C ASN A 192 -24.92 3.72 -14.27
N ILE A 193 -25.27 4.72 -13.48
CA ILE A 193 -25.74 4.55 -12.10
C ILE A 193 -27.15 5.10 -11.99
N THR A 194 -28.05 4.26 -11.47
CA THR A 194 -29.40 4.66 -11.06
C THR A 194 -29.51 4.48 -9.55
N PRO A 195 -29.54 5.56 -8.76
CA PRO A 195 -29.76 5.50 -7.31
C PRO A 195 -31.17 5.01 -6.94
N GLY A 196 -31.36 4.52 -5.72
CA GLY A 196 -32.67 4.10 -5.22
C GLY A 196 -33.66 5.24 -5.02
N ASP A 197 -34.93 4.90 -4.80
CA ASP A 197 -36.04 5.86 -4.85
C ASP A 197 -36.57 6.39 -3.53
N LYS A 198 -36.27 5.73 -2.39
CA LYS A 198 -36.94 6.01 -1.11
C LYS A 198 -35.98 6.12 0.06
N GLY A 199 -36.11 7.17 0.87
CA GLY A 199 -35.33 7.36 2.10
C GLY A 199 -33.82 7.24 1.88
N PHE A 200 -33.14 6.48 2.75
CA PHE A 200 -31.69 6.26 2.65
C PHE A 200 -31.25 5.50 1.39
N THR A 201 -32.13 4.76 0.72
CA THR A 201 -31.78 4.06 -0.54
C THR A 201 -31.48 5.04 -1.67
N THR A 202 -31.89 6.31 -1.56
CA THR A 202 -31.50 7.38 -2.49
C THR A 202 -30.00 7.71 -2.48
N LEU A 203 -29.28 7.28 -1.43
CA LEU A 203 -27.83 7.40 -1.32
C LEU A 203 -27.09 6.18 -1.88
N LEU A 204 -27.80 5.10 -2.19
CA LEU A 204 -27.26 3.83 -2.62
C LEU A 204 -27.62 3.57 -4.09
N PRO A 205 -26.77 2.85 -4.84
CA PRO A 205 -27.13 2.41 -6.18
C PRO A 205 -28.25 1.37 -6.11
N GLN A 206 -29.26 1.51 -6.96
CA GLN A 206 -30.25 0.47 -7.24
C GLN A 206 -29.82 -0.42 -8.41
N GLN A 207 -29.27 0.21 -9.45
CA GLN A 207 -28.67 -0.46 -10.59
C GLN A 207 -27.37 0.24 -10.98
N CYS A 208 -26.33 -0.54 -11.28
CA CYS A 208 -25.06 -0.08 -11.79
C CYS A 208 -24.63 -0.94 -12.96
N GLU A 209 -24.40 -0.32 -14.11
CA GLU A 209 -23.79 -0.94 -15.27
C GLU A 209 -22.40 -0.37 -15.46
N ALA A 210 -21.42 -1.26 -15.66
CA ALA A 210 -20.04 -0.89 -15.86
C ALA A 210 -19.53 -1.51 -17.16
N GLU A 211 -19.08 -0.66 -18.07
CA GLU A 211 -18.29 -1.07 -19.22
C GLU A 211 -16.84 -0.72 -18.97
N THR A 212 -15.95 -1.70 -19.08
CA THR A 212 -14.53 -1.52 -18.78
C THR A 212 -13.66 -2.04 -19.93
N ARG A 213 -12.56 -1.34 -20.19
CA ARG A 213 -11.54 -1.73 -21.17
C ARG A 213 -10.18 -1.66 -20.51
N PHE A 214 -9.46 -2.77 -20.50
CA PHE A 214 -8.12 -2.85 -19.95
C PHE A 214 -7.11 -3.00 -21.07
N GLY A 215 -6.09 -2.14 -21.05
CA GLY A 215 -4.98 -2.14 -22.01
C GLY A 215 -3.64 -2.16 -21.30
N LEU A 216 -2.81 -3.19 -21.55
CA LEU A 216 -1.45 -3.23 -21.01
C LEU A 216 -0.47 -3.93 -21.94
N LEU A 217 0.59 -3.22 -22.35
CA LEU A 217 1.72 -3.76 -23.14
C LEU A 217 1.25 -4.62 -24.33
N GLY A 218 0.23 -4.15 -25.04
CA GLY A 218 -0.36 -4.82 -26.20
C GLY A 218 -1.46 -5.84 -25.90
N ASN A 219 -1.76 -6.16 -24.63
CA ASN A 219 -2.95 -6.89 -24.24
C ASN A 219 -4.18 -5.99 -24.25
N LYS A 220 -5.33 -6.55 -24.65
CA LYS A 220 -6.62 -5.85 -24.69
C LYS A 220 -7.71 -6.77 -24.16
N LEU A 221 -8.38 -6.34 -23.11
CA LEU A 221 -9.52 -7.02 -22.51
C LEU A 221 -10.70 -6.04 -22.40
N ARG A 222 -11.90 -6.55 -22.61
CA ARG A 222 -13.15 -5.83 -22.39
C ARG A 222 -13.95 -6.58 -21.36
N ALA A 223 -14.63 -5.86 -20.47
CA ALA A 223 -15.57 -6.47 -19.55
C ALA A 223 -16.82 -5.62 -19.42
N GLN A 224 -17.96 -6.29 -19.33
CA GLN A 224 -19.24 -5.68 -19.03
C GLN A 224 -19.71 -6.26 -17.71
N ALA A 225 -20.23 -5.41 -16.84
CA ALA A 225 -20.74 -5.84 -15.56
C ALA A 225 -22.06 -5.12 -15.24
N LEU A 226 -22.97 -5.86 -14.64
CA LEU A 226 -24.28 -5.41 -14.20
C LEU A 226 -24.44 -5.77 -12.74
N ALA A 227 -24.81 -4.80 -11.92
CA ALA A 227 -25.21 -5.00 -10.53
C ALA A 227 -26.62 -4.47 -10.31
N CYS A 228 -27.47 -5.33 -9.77
CA CYS A 228 -28.84 -5.02 -9.38
C CYS A 228 -28.97 -5.21 -7.88
N TYR A 229 -29.16 -4.11 -7.17
CA TYR A 229 -29.28 -4.03 -5.72
C TYR A 229 -30.74 -4.08 -5.29
N HIS A 230 -30.97 -4.12 -3.96
CA HIS A 230 -32.33 -4.04 -3.41
C HIS A 230 -33.27 -5.15 -3.90
N ARG A 231 -32.72 -6.35 -4.14
CA ARG A 231 -33.47 -7.51 -4.61
C ARG A 231 -34.31 -8.12 -3.48
N PRO A 232 -35.51 -8.65 -3.78
CA PRO A 232 -36.34 -9.31 -2.79
C PRO A 232 -35.65 -10.55 -2.22
N LYS A 233 -36.10 -10.98 -1.04
CA LYS A 233 -35.64 -12.24 -0.44
C LYS A 233 -35.95 -13.38 -1.40
N PRO A 234 -34.97 -14.23 -1.73
CA PRO A 234 -35.20 -15.40 -2.56
C PRO A 234 -36.17 -16.37 -1.86
N PRO A 235 -36.99 -17.11 -2.61
CA PRO A 235 -37.99 -18.03 -2.06
C PRO A 235 -37.39 -19.33 -1.48
N VAL A 236 -36.06 -19.45 -1.43
CA VAL A 236 -35.34 -20.66 -1.02
C VAL A 236 -34.56 -20.39 0.27
N ASP A 237 -34.69 -21.29 1.25
CA ASP A 237 -34.06 -21.14 2.57
C ASP A 237 -32.64 -21.73 2.66
N SER A 238 -32.25 -22.63 1.75
CA SER A 238 -30.91 -23.23 1.68
C SER A 238 -30.25 -23.05 0.32
N PHE A 239 -29.04 -22.50 0.31
CA PHE A 239 -28.25 -22.32 -0.91
C PHE A 239 -27.13 -23.37 -1.02
N PRO A 240 -26.99 -24.08 -2.16
CA PRO A 240 -25.75 -24.77 -2.47
C PRO A 240 -24.64 -23.71 -2.66
N LYS A 241 -23.48 -23.91 -2.03
CA LYS A 241 -22.39 -22.91 -2.05
C LYS A 241 -21.83 -22.64 -3.45
N ARG A 242 -22.04 -23.53 -4.44
CA ARG A 242 -21.53 -23.41 -5.83
C ARG A 242 -22.38 -24.16 -6.87
N ASP A 243 -22.40 -23.61 -8.08
CA ASP A 243 -22.72 -24.30 -9.35
C ASP A 243 -24.17 -24.78 -9.58
N ASP A 244 -25.17 -24.16 -8.94
CA ASP A 244 -26.58 -24.38 -9.29
C ASP A 244 -27.07 -23.33 -10.30
N TYR A 245 -27.11 -23.71 -11.57
CA TYR A 245 -27.49 -22.82 -12.67
C TYR A 245 -29.00 -22.62 -12.79
N GLU A 246 -29.81 -23.61 -12.44
CA GLU A 246 -31.27 -23.50 -12.49
C GLU A 246 -31.75 -22.51 -11.43
N LEU A 247 -31.22 -22.63 -10.21
CA LEU A 247 -31.49 -21.66 -9.15
C LEU A 247 -30.99 -20.27 -9.54
N MET A 248 -29.78 -20.14 -10.10
CA MET A 248 -29.29 -18.84 -10.57
C MET A 248 -30.23 -18.24 -11.61
N SER A 249 -30.70 -19.03 -12.57
CA SER A 249 -31.61 -18.58 -13.63
C SER A 249 -32.92 -18.02 -13.08
N SER A 250 -33.45 -18.61 -12.00
CA SER A 250 -34.68 -18.10 -11.35
C SER A 250 -34.48 -16.75 -10.64
N LEU A 251 -33.25 -16.44 -10.23
CA LEU A 251 -32.92 -15.23 -9.48
C LEU A 251 -32.48 -14.06 -10.38
N ARG A 252 -32.24 -14.30 -11.67
CA ARG A 252 -31.80 -13.28 -12.63
C ARG A 252 -32.87 -12.18 -12.79
N PRO A 253 -32.46 -10.89 -12.77
CA PRO A 253 -33.38 -9.79 -13.03
C PRO A 253 -33.73 -9.64 -14.52
N ASP A 254 -32.88 -10.15 -15.41
CA ASP A 254 -32.95 -10.01 -16.87
C ASP A 254 -32.59 -11.31 -17.59
N THR A 255 -32.79 -11.34 -18.91
CA THR A 255 -32.44 -12.50 -19.76
C THR A 255 -30.99 -12.43 -20.20
N LEU A 256 -30.28 -13.57 -20.19
CA LEU A 256 -28.93 -13.67 -20.74
C LEU A 256 -28.92 -13.39 -22.25
N SER A 257 -27.87 -12.72 -22.72
CA SER A 257 -27.61 -12.56 -24.14
C SER A 257 -27.27 -13.91 -24.81
N PRO A 258 -27.48 -14.05 -26.12
CA PRO A 258 -27.16 -15.29 -26.84
C PRO A 258 -25.70 -15.74 -26.66
N LYS A 259 -24.77 -14.78 -26.56
CA LYS A 259 -23.35 -15.03 -26.33
C LYS A 259 -23.09 -15.58 -24.94
N GLU A 260 -23.72 -15.04 -23.90
CA GLU A 260 -23.58 -15.50 -22.52
C GLU A 260 -24.15 -16.92 -22.35
N LEU A 261 -25.29 -17.20 -22.98
CA LEU A 261 -25.91 -18.53 -22.96
C LEU A 261 -24.97 -19.59 -23.57
N GLN A 262 -24.35 -19.29 -24.71
CA GLN A 262 -23.38 -20.17 -25.36
C GLN A 262 -22.20 -20.54 -24.45
N LEU A 263 -21.70 -19.59 -23.64
CA LEU A 263 -20.60 -19.85 -22.71
C LEU A 263 -20.99 -20.84 -21.62
N TYR A 264 -22.20 -20.74 -21.08
CA TYR A 264 -22.72 -21.71 -20.12
C TYR A 264 -22.91 -23.10 -20.76
N THR A 265 -23.49 -23.17 -21.95
CA THR A 265 -23.65 -24.45 -22.67
C THR A 265 -22.32 -25.15 -22.92
N GLN A 266 -21.28 -24.41 -23.32
CA GLN A 266 -19.92 -24.95 -23.49
C GLN A 266 -19.35 -25.48 -22.17
N MET A 267 -19.48 -24.72 -21.08
CA MET A 267 -19.01 -25.13 -19.75
C MET A 267 -19.68 -26.44 -19.29
N PHE A 268 -21.00 -26.57 -19.42
CA PHE A 268 -21.71 -27.80 -19.05
C PHE A 268 -21.29 -28.99 -19.91
N THR A 269 -21.09 -28.77 -21.21
CA THR A 269 -20.61 -29.80 -22.15
C THR A 269 -19.21 -30.29 -21.77
N GLU A 270 -18.30 -29.39 -21.42
CA GLU A 270 -16.95 -29.73 -20.96
C GLU A 270 -16.96 -30.47 -19.62
N LYS A 271 -17.80 -30.03 -18.68
CA LYS A 271 -17.97 -30.68 -17.37
C LYS A 271 -18.49 -32.11 -17.54
N TYR A 272 -19.52 -32.31 -18.34
CA TYR A 272 -20.06 -33.63 -18.66
C TYR A 272 -19.00 -34.57 -19.28
N LYS A 273 -18.20 -34.06 -20.23
CA LYS A 273 -17.08 -34.82 -20.82
C LYS A 273 -16.02 -35.20 -19.78
N ARG A 274 -15.65 -34.30 -18.86
CA ARG A 274 -14.67 -34.62 -17.82
C ARG A 274 -15.20 -35.63 -16.82
N ASP A 275 -16.44 -35.47 -16.36
CA ASP A 275 -17.06 -36.37 -15.41
C ASP A 275 -17.14 -37.80 -16.00
N SER A 276 -17.46 -37.92 -17.29
CA SER A 276 -17.44 -39.21 -18.00
C SER A 276 -16.04 -39.87 -18.13
N VAL A 277 -14.97 -39.07 -18.17
CA VAL A 277 -13.56 -39.54 -18.28
C VAL A 277 -12.92 -39.81 -16.91
N GLU A 278 -13.33 -39.08 -15.87
CA GLU A 278 -12.89 -39.32 -14.48
C GLU A 278 -13.53 -40.58 -13.88
N LEU A 279 -14.78 -40.88 -14.25
CA LEU A 279 -15.42 -42.17 -13.98
C LEU A 279 -14.60 -43.36 -14.52
N THR A 280 -13.74 -43.15 -15.52
CA THR A 280 -12.86 -44.19 -16.09
C THR A 280 -11.51 -44.34 -15.37
N LYS A 281 -11.13 -43.44 -14.46
CA LYS A 281 -9.80 -43.38 -13.79
C LYS A 281 -9.81 -43.72 -12.29
N VAL A 282 -10.86 -44.38 -11.80
CA VAL A 282 -11.16 -44.55 -10.36
C VAL A 282 -10.18 -45.45 -9.57
N ASN A 283 -9.23 -46.15 -10.21
CA ASN A 283 -8.38 -47.14 -9.52
C ASN A 283 -6.91 -46.71 -9.28
N MET A 284 -6.66 -45.57 -8.63
CA MET A 284 -5.37 -45.33 -7.94
C MET A 284 -5.54 -44.46 -6.68
N PRO A 285 -5.11 -44.92 -5.49
CA PRO A 285 -5.11 -44.09 -4.29
C PRO A 285 -3.96 -43.07 -4.37
N LYS A 286 -4.28 -41.77 -4.51
CA LYS A 286 -3.30 -40.69 -4.36
C LYS A 286 -2.99 -40.51 -2.88
N LYS A 287 -1.73 -40.76 -2.50
CA LYS A 287 -1.22 -40.48 -1.15
C LYS A 287 -1.17 -38.96 -0.95
N HIS A 288 -2.13 -38.42 -0.20
CA HIS A 288 -2.26 -36.99 0.04
C HIS A 288 -1.27 -36.55 1.12
N ASP A 289 -0.25 -35.79 0.73
CA ASP A 289 0.77 -35.29 1.66
C ASP A 289 0.50 -33.79 1.86
N PHE A 290 -0.30 -33.48 2.88
CA PHE A 290 -0.87 -32.14 3.12
C PHE A 290 0.18 -31.02 3.06
N VAL A 291 1.41 -31.27 3.54
CA VAL A 291 2.48 -30.27 3.52
C VAL A 291 3.05 -30.08 2.12
N LYS A 292 3.27 -31.15 1.34
CA LYS A 292 3.81 -31.05 -0.03
C LYS A 292 2.77 -30.57 -1.03
N ASP A 293 1.54 -31.07 -0.95
CA ASP A 293 0.44 -30.67 -1.85
C ASP A 293 0.08 -29.21 -1.58
N VAL A 294 -0.04 -28.80 -0.31
CA VAL A 294 -0.27 -27.39 0.01
C VAL A 294 0.97 -26.57 -0.35
N LEU A 295 2.21 -26.86 0.07
CA LEU A 295 3.34 -25.99 -0.28
C LEU A 295 3.59 -25.87 -1.80
N TRP A 296 3.61 -26.98 -2.55
CA TRP A 296 4.00 -26.95 -3.96
C TRP A 296 2.85 -26.51 -4.89
N ASP A 297 1.57 -26.87 -4.64
CA ASP A 297 0.46 -26.26 -5.39
C ASP A 297 0.20 -24.82 -4.97
N VAL A 298 0.54 -24.42 -3.73
CA VAL A 298 0.38 -23.03 -3.28
C VAL A 298 1.47 -22.12 -3.82
N ILE A 299 2.73 -22.53 -3.77
CA ILE A 299 3.87 -21.73 -4.21
C ILE A 299 4.01 -21.80 -5.75
N GLY A 300 3.87 -23.00 -6.35
CA GLY A 300 4.05 -23.21 -7.79
C GLY A 300 2.93 -22.64 -8.65
N ASN A 301 1.66 -22.80 -8.26
CA ASN A 301 0.52 -22.30 -9.06
C ASN A 301 0.10 -20.85 -8.72
N ASN A 302 0.67 -20.23 -7.68
CA ASN A 302 0.29 -18.87 -7.24
C ASN A 302 1.48 -17.93 -6.98
N ALA A 303 2.68 -18.23 -7.50
CA ALA A 303 3.86 -17.36 -7.39
C ALA A 303 3.62 -15.93 -7.93
N LEU A 304 2.67 -15.78 -8.85
CA LEU A 304 2.31 -14.53 -9.53
C LEU A 304 1.06 -13.85 -8.94
N ASN A 305 0.30 -14.54 -8.08
CA ASN A 305 -0.95 -14.02 -7.52
C ASN A 305 -0.78 -13.66 -6.04
N ARG A 306 -1.43 -12.59 -5.58
CA ARG A 306 -1.52 -12.30 -4.16
C ARG A 306 -2.28 -13.44 -3.46
N PHE A 307 -1.54 -14.28 -2.76
CA PHE A 307 -2.13 -15.44 -2.10
C PHE A 307 -2.55 -15.09 -0.68
N LYS A 308 -3.77 -15.47 -0.30
CA LYS A 308 -4.23 -15.54 1.09
C LYS A 308 -4.86 -16.92 1.27
N SER A 309 -4.07 -17.93 1.64
CA SER A 309 -4.66 -19.16 2.20
C SER A 309 -4.95 -18.91 3.64
N ASN A 310 -6.19 -19.16 4.01
CA ASN A 310 -6.54 -19.31 5.39
C ASN A 310 -6.39 -20.80 5.76
N PHE A 311 -5.74 -21.09 6.88
CA PHE A 311 -5.56 -22.44 7.41
C PHE A 311 -5.97 -22.49 8.88
N GLY A 312 -6.27 -23.70 9.37
CA GLY A 312 -6.86 -23.92 10.69
C GLY A 312 -8.39 -24.00 10.65
N VAL A 313 -8.96 -24.67 11.67
CA VAL A 313 -10.38 -25.11 11.71
C VAL A 313 -11.38 -23.95 11.48
N ASN A 314 -11.01 -22.71 11.84
CA ASN A 314 -11.85 -21.51 11.70
C ASN A 314 -11.18 -20.36 10.91
N ASN A 315 -10.33 -20.64 9.90
CA ASN A 315 -9.56 -19.60 9.18
C ASN A 315 -8.64 -18.76 10.09
N GLN A 316 -8.10 -19.36 11.16
CA GLN A 316 -7.33 -18.68 12.20
C GLN A 316 -5.92 -18.26 11.74
N GLY A 317 -5.31 -18.97 10.80
CA GLY A 317 -4.03 -18.61 10.20
C GLY A 317 -4.21 -18.11 8.79
N TYR A 318 -3.42 -17.12 8.35
CA TYR A 318 -3.25 -16.86 6.93
C TYR A 318 -1.81 -16.55 6.56
N ILE A 319 -1.33 -17.19 5.48
CA ILE A 319 -0.06 -16.82 4.86
C ILE A 319 -0.37 -15.89 3.70
N ARG A 320 0.18 -14.68 3.77
CA ARG A 320 0.11 -13.72 2.67
C ARG A 320 1.46 -13.61 1.99
N LEU A 321 1.52 -14.15 0.79
CA LEU A 321 2.62 -13.90 -0.11
C LEU A 321 2.26 -12.66 -0.94
N ASN A 322 3.07 -11.60 -0.84
CA ASN A 322 3.16 -10.71 -2.00
C ASN A 322 3.74 -11.58 -3.14
N PRO A 323 3.31 -11.37 -4.40
CA PRO A 323 3.70 -12.23 -5.51
C PRO A 323 5.22 -12.47 -5.47
N VAL A 324 5.60 -13.71 -5.16
CA VAL A 324 6.99 -14.15 -4.93
C VAL A 324 7.82 -13.97 -6.21
N LEU A 325 7.12 -14.02 -7.34
CA LEU A 325 7.59 -13.61 -8.65
C LEU A 325 6.80 -12.38 -9.09
N ASN A 326 6.93 -11.24 -8.43
CA ASN A 326 6.83 -9.99 -9.19
C ASN A 326 8.22 -9.78 -9.82
N PRO A 327 8.47 -10.23 -11.07
CA PRO A 327 9.79 -10.09 -11.69
C PRO A 327 10.26 -8.63 -11.80
N LEU A 328 9.38 -7.68 -11.47
CA LEU A 328 9.62 -6.25 -11.52
C LEU A 328 9.65 -5.57 -10.15
N TYR A 329 9.69 -6.29 -9.02
CA TYR A 329 9.91 -5.66 -7.70
C TYR A 329 11.38 -5.27 -7.50
N MET A 330 11.82 -4.36 -8.36
CA MET A 330 13.17 -3.84 -8.47
C MET A 330 13.20 -2.38 -8.03
N SER A 331 14.29 -1.98 -7.39
CA SER A 331 14.60 -0.57 -7.20
C SER A 331 16.02 -0.26 -7.62
N TYR A 332 16.22 0.97 -8.07
CA TYR A 332 17.54 1.54 -8.29
C TYR A 332 17.79 2.68 -7.31
N ASP A 333 18.98 2.67 -6.74
CA ASP A 333 19.56 3.79 -5.99
C ASP A 333 21.04 3.94 -6.36
N HIS A 334 21.57 5.16 -6.31
CA HIS A 334 22.95 5.49 -6.66
C HIS A 334 23.98 4.64 -5.88
N ASN A 335 23.71 4.39 -4.59
CA ASN A 335 24.65 3.65 -3.72
C ASN A 335 24.58 2.13 -3.90
N ARG A 336 23.38 1.57 -4.13
CA ARG A 336 23.14 0.11 -4.19
C ARG A 336 23.02 -0.43 -5.61
N GLY A 337 22.87 0.44 -6.61
CA GLY A 337 22.52 0.07 -7.98
C GLY A 337 21.14 -0.58 -8.05
N ILE A 338 20.97 -1.49 -9.00
CA ILE A 338 19.75 -2.30 -9.10
C ILE A 338 19.67 -3.24 -7.89
N THR A 339 18.50 -3.34 -7.29
CA THR A 339 18.21 -4.21 -6.15
C THR A 339 16.94 -5.01 -6.42
N TYR A 340 17.03 -6.34 -6.39
CA TYR A 340 15.88 -7.24 -6.49
C TYR A 340 15.35 -7.59 -5.09
N LYS A 341 14.04 -7.51 -4.85
CA LYS A 341 13.45 -7.59 -3.50
C LYS A 341 12.43 -8.70 -3.35
N ILE A 342 12.30 -9.21 -2.12
CA ILE A 342 11.33 -10.22 -1.71
C ILE A 342 10.72 -9.79 -0.35
N ASP A 343 9.40 -9.79 -0.22
CA ASP A 343 8.67 -9.51 1.04
C ASP A 343 7.62 -10.60 1.28
N LEU A 344 7.85 -11.46 2.29
CA LEU A 344 6.96 -12.56 2.68
C LEU A 344 6.32 -12.23 4.02
N ARG A 345 5.01 -12.45 4.17
CA ARG A 345 4.28 -12.18 5.42
C ARG A 345 3.44 -13.38 5.85
N GLY A 346 3.74 -13.97 6.99
CA GLY A 346 2.91 -14.94 7.69
C GLY A 346 2.18 -14.30 8.85
N ASN A 347 0.92 -14.66 9.05
CA ASN A 347 0.13 -14.28 10.22
C ASN A 347 -0.61 -15.52 10.74
N TYR A 348 -0.60 -15.71 12.05
CA TYR A 348 -1.46 -16.67 12.72
C TYR A 348 -2.16 -16.04 13.92
N GLN A 349 -3.50 -15.98 13.87
CA GLN A 349 -4.33 -15.41 14.92
C GLN A 349 -4.84 -16.52 15.85
N PHE A 350 -4.31 -16.58 17.06
CA PHE A 350 -4.74 -17.54 18.09
C PHE A 350 -6.12 -17.17 18.67
N SER A 351 -6.38 -15.87 18.83
CA SER A 351 -7.67 -15.31 19.28
C SER A 351 -7.81 -13.86 18.85
N ASP A 352 -8.94 -13.21 19.11
CA ASP A 352 -9.15 -11.79 18.79
C ASP A 352 -8.12 -10.85 19.43
N GLN A 353 -7.47 -11.26 20.52
CA GLN A 353 -6.45 -10.47 21.22
C GLN A 353 -5.02 -10.94 20.99
N LYS A 354 -4.82 -12.18 20.52
CA LYS A 354 -3.50 -12.82 20.39
C LYS A 354 -3.19 -13.19 18.95
N GLU A 355 -2.05 -12.74 18.45
CA GLU A 355 -1.60 -12.99 17.08
C GLU A 355 -0.07 -13.10 17.03
N ILE A 356 0.44 -14.00 16.18
CA ILE A 356 1.83 -14.00 15.77
C ILE A 356 1.95 -13.58 14.31
N THR A 357 2.83 -12.63 14.03
CA THR A 357 3.11 -12.13 12.69
C THR A 357 4.59 -12.32 12.39
N LEU A 358 4.92 -13.01 11.31
CA LEU A 358 6.28 -13.17 10.81
C LEU A 358 6.40 -12.45 9.47
N ARG A 359 7.43 -11.62 9.30
CA ARG A 359 7.71 -11.00 8.00
C ARG A 359 9.17 -11.24 7.63
N PHE A 360 9.41 -11.79 6.45
CA PHE A 360 10.75 -11.90 5.87
C PHE A 360 10.91 -10.85 4.78
N ARG A 361 11.85 -9.93 4.97
CA ARG A 361 12.29 -9.00 3.93
C ARG A 361 13.66 -9.44 3.44
N GLY A 362 13.83 -9.58 2.13
CA GLY A 362 15.10 -9.87 1.46
C GLY A 362 15.33 -8.93 0.28
N GLY A 363 16.58 -8.62 -0.02
CA GLY A 363 16.95 -7.81 -1.18
C GLY A 363 18.40 -8.03 -1.63
N TYR A 364 18.63 -8.31 -2.91
CA TYR A 364 19.96 -8.46 -3.47
C TYR A 364 20.39 -7.19 -4.21
N ALA A 365 21.40 -6.49 -3.70
CA ALA A 365 21.97 -5.29 -4.32
C ALA A 365 23.10 -5.69 -5.27
N PHE A 366 22.89 -5.54 -6.57
CA PHE A 366 23.82 -6.02 -7.61
C PHE A 366 25.15 -5.25 -7.60
N LYS A 367 25.14 -3.92 -7.39
CA LYS A 367 26.39 -3.12 -7.36
C LYS A 367 27.30 -3.53 -6.21
N GLN A 368 26.71 -3.91 -5.08
CA GLN A 368 27.43 -4.27 -3.86
C GLN A 368 27.65 -5.79 -3.72
N HIS A 369 27.10 -6.60 -4.62
CA HIS A 369 27.12 -8.06 -4.57
C HIS A 369 26.68 -8.61 -3.21
N ARG A 370 25.63 -8.04 -2.62
CA ARG A 370 25.23 -8.32 -1.24
C ARG A 370 23.73 -8.58 -1.10
N PHE A 371 23.42 -9.64 -0.35
CA PHE A 371 22.05 -9.94 0.07
C PHE A 371 21.74 -9.32 1.43
N TYR A 372 20.80 -8.38 1.45
CA TYR A 372 20.22 -7.77 2.63
C TYR A 372 18.99 -8.57 3.06
N TRP A 373 18.86 -8.81 4.35
CA TRP A 373 17.72 -9.55 4.90
C TRP A 373 17.37 -9.07 6.30
N ARG A 374 16.08 -9.13 6.63
CA ARG A 374 15.54 -8.71 7.92
C ARG A 374 14.26 -9.46 8.25
N VAL A 375 14.20 -10.02 9.45
CA VAL A 375 13.09 -10.86 9.91
C VAL A 375 12.53 -10.33 11.23
N PRO A 376 11.52 -9.45 11.17
CA PRO A 376 10.73 -9.12 12.34
C PRO A 376 9.65 -10.20 12.60
N LEU A 377 9.65 -10.70 13.83
CA LEU A 377 8.62 -11.55 14.42
C LEU A 377 7.90 -10.75 15.50
N TYR A 378 6.58 -10.59 15.36
CA TYR A 378 5.72 -9.97 16.36
C TYR A 378 4.86 -11.03 17.02
N TYR A 379 4.80 -11.01 18.35
CA TYR A 379 3.83 -11.75 19.14
C TYR A 379 2.98 -10.76 19.91
N TYR A 380 1.78 -10.48 19.42
CA TYR A 380 0.76 -9.70 20.10
C TYR A 380 0.10 -10.58 21.14
N PHE A 381 0.22 -10.21 22.42
CA PHE A 381 -0.50 -10.86 23.50
C PHE A 381 -1.76 -10.09 23.90
N HIS A 382 -1.83 -8.78 23.59
CA HIS A 382 -3.04 -7.98 23.77
C HIS A 382 -3.15 -6.84 22.74
N LYS A 383 -3.86 -7.08 21.63
CA LYS A 383 -4.01 -6.12 20.52
C LYS A 383 -4.61 -4.77 20.93
N ARG A 384 -5.62 -4.75 21.81
CA ARG A 384 -6.30 -3.49 22.21
C ARG A 384 -5.38 -2.50 22.95
N LYS A 385 -4.35 -3.01 23.63
CA LYS A 385 -3.32 -2.22 24.34
C LYS A 385 -2.02 -2.15 23.55
N ASN A 386 -2.06 -2.50 22.26
CA ASN A 386 -0.88 -2.58 21.40
C ASN A 386 0.30 -3.33 22.06
N ALA A 387 -0.02 -4.37 22.83
CA ALA A 387 0.94 -5.04 23.68
C ALA A 387 1.55 -6.22 22.92
N TYR A 388 2.83 -6.07 22.56
CA TYR A 388 3.55 -7.05 21.75
C TYR A 388 4.99 -7.26 22.20
N LEU A 389 5.47 -8.47 21.95
CA LEU A 389 6.89 -8.80 21.96
C LEU A 389 7.37 -8.87 20.50
N LYS A 390 8.40 -8.11 20.17
CA LYS A 390 9.00 -8.04 18.84
C LYS A 390 10.44 -8.53 18.91
N LEU A 391 10.75 -9.57 18.14
CA LEU A 391 12.10 -10.04 17.87
C LEU A 391 12.46 -9.65 16.44
N GLU A 392 13.52 -8.87 16.24
CA GLU A 392 13.99 -8.45 14.92
C GLU A 392 15.46 -8.81 14.78
N VAL A 393 15.79 -9.57 13.74
CA VAL A 393 17.17 -9.92 13.39
C VAL A 393 17.42 -9.60 11.92
N GLY A 394 18.62 -9.14 11.59
CA GLY A 394 18.97 -8.85 10.20
C GLY A 394 20.40 -8.36 10.03
N ASN A 395 20.73 -8.03 8.79
CA ASN A 395 22.01 -7.42 8.46
C ASN A 395 21.88 -5.92 8.10
N GLY A 396 22.87 -5.16 8.57
CA GLY A 396 23.01 -3.72 8.40
C GLY A 396 23.68 -3.33 7.07
N ASN A 397 23.78 -2.05 6.77
CA ASN A 397 24.52 -1.54 5.61
C ASN A 397 26.03 -1.81 5.71
N ASN A 398 26.77 -1.49 4.64
CA ASN A 398 28.22 -1.27 4.76
C ASN A 398 28.44 0.07 5.49
N ILE A 399 29.16 0.02 6.61
CA ILE A 399 29.50 1.19 7.42
C ILE A 399 30.94 1.57 7.12
N HIS A 400 31.20 2.88 7.06
CA HIS A 400 32.55 3.43 6.91
C HIS A 400 32.91 4.22 8.18
N SER A 401 34.08 3.96 8.78
CA SER A 401 34.54 4.72 9.94
C SER A 401 35.98 5.18 9.77
N ASP A 402 36.15 6.46 9.46
CA ASP A 402 37.45 7.10 9.32
C ASP A 402 38.16 7.26 10.67
N LYS A 403 37.40 7.26 11.79
CA LYS A 403 37.98 7.33 13.14
C LYS A 403 38.84 6.12 13.47
N VAL A 404 38.42 4.92 13.06
CA VAL A 404 39.23 3.70 13.26
C VAL A 404 40.55 3.81 12.52
N ARG A 405 40.49 4.24 11.25
CA ARG A 405 41.66 4.43 10.41
C ARG A 405 42.62 5.46 11.01
N ASN A 406 42.12 6.62 11.41
CA ASN A 406 42.92 7.71 11.95
C ASN A 406 43.63 7.30 13.25
N ASP A 407 42.96 6.56 14.13
CA ASP A 407 43.58 6.10 15.38
C ASP A 407 44.63 5.01 15.14
N ILE A 408 44.42 4.11 14.17
CA ILE A 408 45.46 3.16 13.72
C ILE A 408 46.66 3.90 13.15
N GLN A 409 46.45 4.94 12.33
CA GLN A 409 47.52 5.72 11.71
C GLN A 409 48.33 6.54 12.75
N LYS A 410 47.68 7.07 13.79
CA LYS A 410 48.36 7.78 14.88
C LYS A 410 49.22 6.87 15.75
N GLU A 411 48.77 5.65 16.01
CA GLU A 411 49.52 4.67 16.81
C GLU A 411 50.66 4.00 16.00
N LEU A 412 50.69 4.12 14.67
CA LEU A 412 51.71 3.54 13.77
C LEU A 412 52.31 4.60 12.80
N PRO A 413 53.22 5.49 13.26
CA PRO A 413 53.73 6.62 12.46
C PRO A 413 54.59 6.25 11.23
N ASP A 414 55.16 5.04 11.16
CA ASP A 414 56.08 4.60 10.08
C ASP A 414 55.39 4.04 8.81
N THR A 415 54.10 4.32 8.62
CA THR A 415 53.25 3.68 7.58
C THR A 415 53.07 4.50 6.30
N SER A 416 53.93 5.48 6.01
CA SER A 416 53.86 6.29 4.77
C SER A 416 53.93 5.46 3.47
N GLN A 417 54.56 4.27 3.52
CA GLN A 417 54.62 3.30 2.40
C GLN A 417 53.44 2.32 2.34
N LEU A 418 52.53 2.33 3.34
CA LEU A 418 51.40 1.40 3.48
C LEU A 418 50.05 2.06 3.17
N SER A 419 50.04 3.22 2.51
CA SER A 419 48.84 4.00 2.17
C SER A 419 47.74 3.16 1.50
N THR A 420 48.12 2.28 0.57
CA THR A 420 47.20 1.37 -0.14
C THR A 420 46.51 0.34 0.76
N ILE A 421 47.14 -0.06 1.87
CA ILE A 421 46.59 -0.99 2.86
C ILE A 421 45.73 -0.23 3.89
N LEU A 422 46.19 0.94 4.33
CA LEU A 422 45.43 1.84 5.20
C LEU A 422 44.11 2.31 4.57
N ASP A 423 44.09 2.53 3.26
CA ASP A 423 42.89 2.84 2.50
C ASP A 423 41.84 1.73 2.57
N ARG A 424 42.19 0.50 2.96
CA ARG A 424 41.26 -0.63 3.08
C ARG A 424 40.72 -0.86 4.50
N LEU A 425 41.11 -0.03 5.48
CA LEU A 425 40.81 -0.19 6.92
C LEU A 425 39.63 0.66 7.44
N HIS A 426 38.69 1.01 6.56
CA HIS A 426 37.56 1.86 6.95
C HIS A 426 36.20 1.16 6.79
N GLU A 427 36.12 -0.01 6.14
CA GLU A 427 34.87 -0.71 5.84
C GLU A 427 34.48 -1.80 6.85
N PHE A 428 33.21 -1.76 7.29
CA PHE A 428 32.63 -2.70 8.24
C PHE A 428 31.27 -3.23 7.77
N ARG A 429 31.02 -4.52 8.04
CA ARG A 429 29.71 -5.18 7.89
C ARG A 429 28.98 -5.16 9.22
N GLN A 430 27.72 -4.75 9.21
CA GLN A 430 26.86 -4.75 10.39
C GLN A 430 25.88 -5.92 10.39
N ALA A 431 25.65 -6.49 11.57
CA ALA A 431 24.52 -7.35 11.90
C ALA A 431 23.88 -6.85 13.20
N ASP A 432 22.55 -6.92 13.29
CA ASP A 432 21.80 -6.42 14.44
C ASP A 432 20.68 -7.37 14.86
N GLY A 433 20.42 -7.38 16.16
CA GLY A 433 19.37 -8.14 16.81
C GLY A 433 18.68 -7.26 17.85
N ARG A 434 17.35 -7.29 17.89
CA ARG A 434 16.54 -6.44 18.76
C ARG A 434 15.44 -7.28 19.39
N LEU A 435 15.29 -7.17 20.69
CA LEU A 435 14.14 -7.71 21.42
C LEU A 435 13.41 -6.52 22.04
N VAL A 436 12.13 -6.36 21.74
CA VAL A 436 11.37 -5.18 22.12
C VAL A 436 10.02 -5.60 22.70
N LEU A 437 9.72 -5.15 23.90
CA LEU A 437 8.41 -5.26 24.52
C LEU A 437 7.73 -3.89 24.44
N ASN A 438 6.59 -3.81 23.76
CA ASN A 438 5.77 -2.61 23.72
C ASN A 438 4.50 -2.81 24.55
N TYR A 439 4.07 -1.76 25.24
CA TYR A 439 2.81 -1.73 25.97
C TYR A 439 2.24 -0.31 25.96
N ASP A 440 1.01 -0.16 25.47
CA ASP A 440 0.30 1.11 25.50
C ASP A 440 -0.69 1.11 26.66
N ALA A 441 -0.52 2.02 27.61
CA ALA A 441 -1.39 2.14 28.77
C ALA A 441 -2.78 2.66 28.35
N ASN A 442 -2.80 3.58 27.39
CA ASN A 442 -3.99 4.12 26.73
C ASN A 442 -3.62 4.60 25.32
N SER A 443 -4.54 5.27 24.60
CA SER A 443 -4.27 5.79 23.26
C SER A 443 -3.23 6.93 23.21
N ILE A 444 -2.86 7.50 24.35
CA ILE A 444 -2.01 8.71 24.48
C ILE A 444 -0.59 8.34 24.93
N PHE A 445 -0.44 7.40 25.87
CA PHE A 445 0.83 7.04 26.46
C PHE A 445 1.20 5.58 26.19
N GLY A 446 2.41 5.39 25.69
CA GLY A 446 3.02 4.08 25.47
C GLY A 446 4.42 4.01 26.05
N ILE A 447 4.85 2.81 26.39
CA ILE A 447 6.22 2.52 26.82
C ILE A 447 6.76 1.33 26.03
N GLN A 448 8.03 1.43 25.66
CA GLN A 448 8.74 0.38 24.97
C GLN A 448 10.04 0.09 25.69
N LEU A 449 10.25 -1.19 26.03
CA LEU A 449 11.49 -1.70 26.61
C LEU A 449 12.22 -2.52 25.56
N GLY A 450 13.48 -2.22 25.32
CA GLY A 450 14.28 -2.84 24.26
C GLY A 450 15.59 -3.41 24.78
N LEU A 451 16.05 -4.49 24.16
CA LEU A 451 17.43 -4.96 24.22
C LEU A 451 17.98 -4.92 22.80
N LEU A 452 19.04 -4.14 22.61
CA LEU A 452 19.67 -3.89 21.33
C LEU A 452 21.04 -4.55 21.30
N PHE A 453 21.25 -5.44 20.34
CA PHE A 453 22.54 -6.05 20.07
C PHE A 453 22.99 -5.64 18.67
N GLN A 454 24.21 -5.09 18.57
CA GLN A 454 24.80 -4.78 17.27
C GLN A 454 26.21 -5.35 17.22
N GLN A 455 26.56 -5.91 16.07
CA GLN A 455 27.88 -6.41 15.76
C GLN A 455 28.36 -5.77 14.46
N ARG A 456 29.55 -5.17 14.51
CA ARG A 456 30.25 -4.59 13.36
C ARG A 456 31.56 -5.33 13.16
N THR A 457 31.73 -5.96 12.01
CA THR A 457 32.93 -6.74 11.67
C THR A 457 33.65 -6.10 10.51
N ALA A 458 34.95 -5.89 10.62
CA ALA A 458 35.78 -5.39 9.53
C ALA A 458 35.67 -6.30 8.29
N VAL A 459 35.64 -5.70 7.11
CA VAL A 459 35.69 -6.45 5.84
C VAL A 459 37.06 -7.13 5.70
N ASN A 460 38.15 -6.40 5.98
CA ASN A 460 39.53 -6.86 5.86
C ASN A 460 40.13 -7.32 7.20
N LYS A 461 39.62 -8.42 7.74
CA LYS A 461 40.02 -8.93 9.08
C LYS A 461 41.51 -9.24 9.22
N LEU A 462 42.14 -9.71 8.15
CA LEU A 462 43.56 -10.09 8.15
C LEU A 462 44.47 -8.89 8.45
N GLU A 463 44.17 -7.74 7.85
CA GLU A 463 44.94 -6.51 8.07
C GLU A 463 44.73 -5.98 9.50
N PHE A 464 43.50 -5.97 10.00
CA PHE A 464 43.22 -5.61 11.40
C PHE A 464 44.03 -6.47 12.39
N ARG A 465 44.14 -7.78 12.14
CA ARG A 465 44.92 -8.70 12.97
C ARG A 465 46.42 -8.47 12.83
N ARG A 466 46.92 -8.17 11.62
CA ARG A 466 48.34 -7.84 11.38
C ARG A 466 48.78 -6.61 12.18
N PHE A 467 47.91 -5.60 12.31
CA PHE A 467 48.16 -4.40 13.12
C PHE A 467 47.81 -4.56 14.61
N GLY A 468 47.46 -5.77 15.08
CA GLY A 468 47.09 -6.01 16.47
C GLY A 468 45.78 -5.32 16.92
N TRP A 469 44.93 -4.93 15.97
CA TRP A 469 43.70 -4.19 16.22
C TRP A 469 42.47 -5.09 16.29
N THR A 470 41.43 -4.62 16.98
CA THR A 470 40.16 -5.34 17.05
C THR A 470 39.42 -5.32 15.71
N ASP A 471 39.15 -6.50 15.15
CA ASP A 471 38.42 -6.69 13.88
C ASP A 471 36.88 -6.68 14.06
N THR A 472 36.40 -6.78 15.30
CA THR A 472 34.99 -6.94 15.64
C THR A 472 34.59 -6.06 16.82
N TYR A 473 33.56 -5.24 16.62
CA TYR A 473 32.96 -4.36 17.61
C TYR A 473 31.54 -4.82 17.94
N ARG A 474 31.23 -4.96 19.22
CA ARG A 474 29.94 -5.44 19.72
C ARG A 474 29.38 -4.45 20.74
N SER A 475 28.11 -4.10 20.60
CA SER A 475 27.36 -3.28 21.56
C SER A 475 26.14 -4.05 22.05
N PHE A 476 25.94 -4.08 23.35
CA PHE A 476 24.70 -4.55 23.98
C PHE A 476 24.12 -3.41 24.80
N ALA A 477 22.97 -2.88 24.36
CA ALA A 477 22.33 -1.73 24.95
C ALA A 477 20.87 -2.05 25.31
N PRO A 478 20.54 -2.15 26.61
CA PRO A 478 19.18 -1.95 27.07
C PRO A 478 18.70 -0.56 26.67
N ALA A 479 17.44 -0.48 26.25
CA ALA A 479 16.81 0.73 25.74
C ALA A 479 15.42 0.90 26.37
N VAL A 480 15.04 2.15 26.63
CA VAL A 480 13.70 2.53 27.07
C VAL A 480 13.23 3.65 26.15
N GLN A 481 12.01 3.53 25.65
CA GLN A 481 11.35 4.55 24.86
C GLN A 481 10.02 4.91 25.49
N LEU A 482 9.80 6.19 25.70
CA LEU A 482 8.52 6.77 26.12
C LEU A 482 7.83 7.36 24.91
N GLN A 483 6.53 7.09 24.76
CA GLN A 483 5.73 7.51 23.62
C GLN A 483 4.56 8.37 24.10
N TYR A 484 4.39 9.54 23.47
CA TYR A 484 3.33 10.49 23.78
C TYR A 484 2.56 10.89 22.52
N ARG A 485 1.24 10.71 22.54
CA ARG A 485 0.31 10.92 21.42
C ARG A 485 -0.87 11.79 21.89
N PRO A 486 -0.71 13.12 21.96
CA PRO A 486 -1.74 14.01 22.53
C PRO A 486 -3.11 13.90 21.82
N GLY A 487 -3.13 13.63 20.52
CA GLY A 487 -4.35 13.43 19.73
C GLY A 487 -4.77 11.97 19.54
N GLY A 488 -4.18 11.03 20.30
CA GLY A 488 -4.36 9.60 20.08
C GLY A 488 -3.71 9.10 18.79
N TRP A 489 -4.24 8.02 18.22
CA TRP A 489 -3.66 7.33 17.06
C TRP A 489 -3.63 8.14 15.75
N ASP A 490 -4.49 9.15 15.62
CA ASP A 490 -4.57 10.01 14.43
C ASP A 490 -3.81 11.35 14.61
N GLY A 491 -3.25 11.58 15.81
CA GLY A 491 -2.53 12.80 16.16
C GLY A 491 -1.02 12.72 15.93
N PRO A 492 -0.28 13.78 16.32
CA PRO A 492 1.18 13.73 16.32
C PRO A 492 1.68 12.73 17.36
N ILE A 493 2.82 12.11 17.07
CA ILE A 493 3.54 11.22 18.00
C ILE A 493 4.88 11.83 18.34
N PHE A 494 5.18 11.86 19.64
CA PHE A 494 6.48 12.25 20.17
C PHE A 494 7.08 11.07 20.91
N THR A 495 8.37 10.81 20.71
CA THR A 495 9.10 9.77 21.43
C THR A 495 10.37 10.31 22.04
N ILE A 496 10.74 9.74 23.19
CA ILE A 496 12.01 9.97 23.87
C ILE A 496 12.62 8.61 24.14
N ASP A 497 13.80 8.39 23.59
CA ASP A 497 14.53 7.14 23.61
C ASP A 497 15.82 7.34 24.39
N TYR A 498 16.08 6.42 25.30
CA TYR A 498 17.31 6.34 26.06
C TYR A 498 17.88 4.94 25.96
N ASP A 499 19.13 4.82 25.56
CA ASP A 499 19.82 3.54 25.53
C ASP A 499 21.29 3.64 25.93
N ARG A 500 21.75 2.61 26.63
CA ARG A 500 23.09 2.58 27.22
C ARG A 500 23.77 1.26 26.96
N SER A 501 24.92 1.30 26.28
CA SER A 501 25.72 0.11 26.00
C SER A 501 26.68 -0.20 27.15
N PHE A 502 26.70 -1.47 27.57
CA PHE A 502 27.57 -1.97 28.65
C PHE A 502 28.63 -2.93 28.09
N LYS A 503 29.87 -2.79 28.56
CA LYS A 503 30.96 -3.73 28.23
C LYS A 503 30.79 -5.05 28.98
N GLY A 504 31.33 -6.13 28.42
CA GLY A 504 31.39 -7.46 29.05
C GLY A 504 30.15 -8.33 28.81
N ILE A 505 28.96 -7.74 28.67
CA ILE A 505 27.72 -8.48 28.37
C ILE A 505 27.71 -8.90 26.90
N LEU A 506 27.46 -10.18 26.60
CA LEU A 506 27.49 -10.75 25.25
C LEU A 506 28.78 -10.44 24.46
N ARG A 507 29.91 -10.35 25.16
CA ARG A 507 31.22 -9.93 24.62
C ARG A 507 31.20 -8.53 24.01
N SER A 508 30.35 -7.63 24.52
CA SER A 508 30.34 -6.23 24.13
C SER A 508 31.64 -5.54 24.56
N ASN A 509 32.26 -4.81 23.63
CA ASN A 509 33.50 -4.05 23.84
C ASN A 509 33.32 -2.54 23.64
N THR A 510 32.10 -2.10 23.37
CA THR A 510 31.73 -0.69 23.18
C THR A 510 30.80 -0.22 24.30
N ALA A 511 31.04 1.01 24.78
CA ALA A 511 30.20 1.65 25.79
C ALA A 511 29.82 3.04 25.31
N TYR A 512 28.54 3.37 25.44
CA TYR A 512 27.98 4.66 25.10
C TYR A 512 26.66 4.85 25.85
N GLU A 513 26.20 6.09 25.91
CA GLU A 513 24.91 6.50 26.43
C GLU A 513 24.31 7.49 25.45
N ARG A 514 23.09 7.20 24.98
CA ARG A 514 22.45 7.92 23.88
C ARG A 514 21.05 8.34 24.26
N TRP A 515 20.72 9.56 23.89
CA TRP A 515 19.39 10.14 23.97
C TRP A 515 18.92 10.51 22.56
N GLU A 516 17.71 10.12 22.20
CA GLU A 516 17.07 10.53 20.95
C GLU A 516 15.63 10.97 21.22
N MET A 517 15.22 12.07 20.61
CA MET A 517 13.83 12.50 20.61
C MET A 517 13.36 12.60 19.18
N ASN A 518 12.10 12.22 18.96
CA ASN A 518 11.48 12.24 17.64
C ASN A 518 10.07 12.81 17.73
N GLY A 519 9.64 13.49 16.70
CA GLY A 519 8.30 14.05 16.53
C GLY A 519 7.82 13.83 15.11
N GLU A 520 6.69 13.15 14.95
CA GLU A 520 6.13 12.83 13.64
C GLU A 520 4.66 13.24 13.57
N TYR A 521 4.27 13.83 12.43
CA TYR A 521 2.88 14.20 12.19
C TYR A 521 2.52 14.17 10.71
N ILE A 522 1.32 13.64 10.41
CA ILE A 522 0.73 13.65 9.08
C ILE A 522 -0.53 14.50 9.11
N TYR A 523 -0.44 15.73 8.59
CA TYR A 523 -1.58 16.61 8.41
C TYR A 523 -2.26 16.35 7.06
N ARG A 524 -3.51 15.88 7.07
CA ARG A 524 -4.28 15.62 5.85
C ARG A 524 -5.20 16.79 5.55
N PHE A 525 -4.90 17.56 4.51
CA PHE A 525 -5.76 18.67 4.06
C PHE A 525 -7.06 18.16 3.44
N ASN A 526 -6.97 17.08 2.66
CA ASN A 526 -8.09 16.38 2.07
C ASN A 526 -7.67 14.93 1.73
N ARG A 527 -8.52 14.18 1.01
CA ARG A 527 -8.23 12.80 0.60
C ARG A 527 -7.00 12.64 -0.30
N LEU A 528 -6.61 13.68 -1.04
CA LEU A 528 -5.53 13.65 -2.02
C LEU A 528 -4.25 14.34 -1.57
N GLN A 529 -4.33 15.21 -0.57
CA GLN A 529 -3.24 16.12 -0.19
C GLN A 529 -2.89 15.92 1.27
N SER A 530 -1.61 15.64 1.52
CA SER A 530 -1.08 15.48 2.88
C SER A 530 0.26 16.19 3.03
N LEU A 531 0.52 16.67 4.23
CA LEU A 531 1.80 17.17 4.67
C LEU A 531 2.31 16.26 5.77
N GLN A 532 3.47 15.66 5.54
CA GLN A 532 4.16 14.82 6.51
C GLN A 532 5.35 15.61 7.05
N ALA A 533 5.44 15.70 8.37
CA ALA A 533 6.53 16.36 9.08
C ALA A 533 7.17 15.36 10.04
N HIS A 534 8.50 15.32 10.02
CA HIS A 534 9.31 14.49 10.90
C HIS A 534 10.47 15.35 11.41
N GLY A 535 10.61 15.43 12.73
CA GLY A 535 11.67 16.19 13.40
C GLY A 535 12.36 15.30 14.42
N GLY A 536 13.68 15.31 14.43
CA GLY A 536 14.45 14.48 15.34
C GLY A 536 15.66 15.21 15.88
N LEU A 537 16.01 14.90 17.12
CA LEU A 537 17.26 15.34 17.74
C LEU A 537 17.87 14.17 18.48
N GLY A 538 19.18 14.12 18.54
CA GLY A 538 19.85 13.10 19.33
C GLY A 538 21.25 13.50 19.69
N PHE A 539 21.73 12.98 20.81
CA PHE A 539 23.07 13.25 21.29
C PHE A 539 23.58 12.11 22.16
N TYR A 540 24.90 12.00 22.27
CA TYR A 540 25.58 11.09 23.18
C TYR A 540 26.01 11.83 24.43
N SER A 541 25.42 11.49 25.59
CA SER A 541 25.84 12.04 26.88
C SER A 541 27.17 11.45 27.35
N SER A 542 27.47 10.21 26.95
CA SER A 542 28.73 9.54 27.27
C SER A 542 29.16 8.61 26.14
N LYS A 543 30.47 8.55 25.88
CA LYS A 543 31.08 7.64 24.90
C LYS A 543 32.43 7.13 25.39
N GLY A 544 32.71 5.85 25.18
CA GLY A 544 34.02 5.29 25.47
C GLY A 544 35.11 5.81 24.52
N LYS A 545 36.38 5.78 24.96
CA LYS A 545 37.56 6.21 24.16
C LYS A 545 37.67 5.56 22.76
N ARG A 546 37.09 4.37 22.56
CA ARG A 546 37.06 3.62 21.29
C ARG A 546 35.64 3.48 20.70
N ALA A 547 34.78 4.47 20.92
CA ALA A 547 33.44 4.53 20.33
C ALA A 547 33.52 5.01 18.86
N TYR A 548 33.96 4.12 17.98
CA TYR A 548 34.17 4.42 16.55
C TYR A 548 32.91 4.47 15.70
N PHE A 549 31.79 4.00 16.24
CA PHE A 549 30.53 3.87 15.54
C PHE A 549 29.44 4.47 16.43
N LEU A 550 29.19 5.77 16.25
CA LEU A 550 28.02 6.42 16.82
C LEU A 550 26.89 6.16 15.82
N SER A 551 25.91 5.36 16.21
CA SER A 551 24.77 5.02 15.37
C SER A 551 23.54 5.57 16.03
N TYR A 552 22.84 6.47 15.34
CA TYR A 552 21.55 7.01 15.74
C TYR A 552 20.42 6.15 15.16
N GLU A 553 19.41 5.86 15.96
CA GLU A 553 18.29 5.00 15.57
C GLU A 553 17.38 5.71 14.59
N ASN A 554 17.21 7.03 14.74
CA ASN A 554 16.38 7.82 13.83
C ASN A 554 16.97 7.89 12.41
N PHE A 555 18.25 7.58 12.21
CA PHE A 555 18.89 7.49 10.88
C PHE A 555 19.13 6.06 10.42
N ARG A 556 18.47 5.08 11.04
CA ARG A 556 18.64 3.69 10.63
C ARG A 556 18.08 3.50 9.22
N GLU A 557 18.97 3.53 8.22
CA GLU A 557 18.61 3.28 6.83
C GLU A 557 17.83 1.97 6.68
N ASN A 558 16.77 1.99 5.88
CA ASN A 558 16.07 0.78 5.50
C ASN A 558 16.87 0.09 4.38
N ASN A 559 17.70 -0.88 4.75
CA ASN A 559 18.62 -1.59 3.82
C ASN A 559 17.87 -2.38 2.74
N ILE A 560 16.58 -2.63 2.98
CA ILE A 560 15.64 -3.20 2.03
C ILE A 560 14.60 -2.12 1.82
N PRO A 561 14.79 -1.22 0.82
CA PRO A 561 13.87 -0.12 0.62
C PRO A 561 12.47 -0.71 0.44
N GLY A 562 11.51 -0.36 1.28
CA GLY A 562 10.14 -0.82 1.14
C GLY A 562 9.50 -0.26 -0.12
N GLY A 563 8.36 -0.82 -0.50
CA GLY A 563 7.53 -0.28 -1.58
C GLY A 563 7.09 1.16 -1.31
N TRP A 564 6.51 1.79 -2.33
CA TRP A 564 6.39 3.24 -2.46
C TRP A 564 5.57 3.99 -1.40
N ASN A 565 4.86 3.27 -0.53
CA ASN A 565 3.84 3.85 0.34
C ASN A 565 4.28 4.07 1.80
N ASP A 566 5.56 3.91 2.15
CA ASP A 566 5.95 4.07 3.56
C ASP A 566 7.45 4.32 3.86
N ASP A 567 8.31 4.73 2.92
CA ASP A 567 9.75 4.87 3.22
C ASP A 567 10.48 6.09 2.62
N TRP A 568 9.86 6.90 1.75
CA TRP A 568 10.54 8.09 1.16
C TRP A 568 10.22 9.39 1.90
N SER A 569 9.17 9.39 2.72
CA SER A 569 8.85 10.52 3.58
C SER A 569 9.63 10.36 4.89
N GLY A 570 10.30 11.43 5.31
CA GLY A 570 11.00 11.42 6.58
C GLY A 570 12.35 10.68 6.57
N GLN A 571 13.04 10.55 5.43
CA GLN A 571 14.45 10.11 5.38
C GLN A 571 15.28 11.06 4.50
N PHE A 572 16.60 10.98 4.63
CA PHE A 572 17.53 11.64 3.71
C PHE A 572 17.89 10.64 2.61
N GLU A 573 17.77 11.05 1.35
CA GLU A 573 17.92 10.14 0.23
C GLU A 573 19.36 10.15 -0.33
N LEU A 574 20.09 11.26 -0.14
CA LEU A 574 21.47 11.45 -0.62
C LEU A 574 22.52 11.47 0.50
N LEU A 575 22.10 11.67 1.75
CA LEU A 575 23.00 11.74 2.89
C LEU A 575 23.69 10.39 3.15
N ARG A 576 25.02 10.39 3.19
CA ARG A 576 25.80 9.20 3.57
C ARG A 576 25.83 9.03 5.08
N SER A 577 25.74 7.78 5.55
CA SER A 577 25.75 7.47 6.99
C SER A 577 26.97 8.03 7.74
N SER A 578 28.16 7.97 7.12
CA SER A 578 29.43 8.45 7.69
C SER A 578 29.39 9.92 8.12
N THR A 579 28.52 10.72 7.50
CA THR A 579 28.36 12.15 7.74
C THR A 579 27.84 12.44 9.15
N TYR A 580 26.91 11.63 9.66
CA TYR A 580 26.32 11.78 10.99
C TYR A 580 26.84 10.75 11.99
N GLU A 581 27.33 9.59 11.55
CA GLU A 581 27.89 8.54 12.42
C GLU A 581 29.17 8.97 13.15
N SER A 582 29.75 10.10 12.75
CA SER A 582 30.91 10.71 13.40
C SER A 582 30.54 11.85 14.36
N SER A 583 29.29 12.33 14.34
CA SER A 583 28.83 13.46 15.14
C SER A 583 28.27 13.03 16.49
N ASP A 584 28.58 13.79 17.55
CA ASP A 584 28.10 13.54 18.91
C ASP A 584 26.67 14.05 19.15
N TYR A 585 26.15 14.84 18.22
CA TYR A 585 24.75 15.26 18.18
C TYR A 585 24.23 15.36 16.75
N TYR A 586 22.91 15.46 16.62
CA TYR A 586 22.26 15.92 15.40
C TYR A 586 20.96 16.65 15.70
N LEU A 587 20.56 17.49 14.76
CA LEU A 587 19.21 18.01 14.62
C LEU A 587 18.76 17.78 13.18
N ARG A 588 17.58 17.18 12.99
CA ARG A 588 17.01 16.92 11.67
C ARG A 588 15.57 17.40 11.58
N MET A 589 15.20 17.82 10.38
CA MET A 589 13.83 18.13 10.03
C MET A 589 13.56 17.66 8.60
N ASN A 590 12.47 16.94 8.39
CA ASN A 590 12.05 16.45 7.10
C ASN A 590 10.58 16.81 6.89
N LEU A 591 10.28 17.38 5.75
CA LEU A 591 8.96 17.80 5.34
C LEU A 591 8.67 17.22 3.97
N THR A 592 7.53 16.54 3.84
CA THR A 592 7.08 15.96 2.58
C THR A 592 5.66 16.41 2.31
N TYR A 593 5.48 17.13 1.21
CA TYR A 593 4.15 17.48 0.71
C TYR A 593 3.75 16.55 -0.42
N GLU A 594 2.63 15.85 -0.25
CA GLU A 594 2.09 14.93 -1.25
C GLU A 594 0.84 15.54 -1.86
N SER A 595 0.78 15.57 -3.20
CA SER A 595 -0.45 15.88 -3.92
C SER A 595 -0.40 15.33 -5.36
N PRO A 596 -1.49 14.76 -5.88
CA PRO A 596 -1.56 14.26 -7.26
C PRO A 596 -1.62 15.36 -8.31
N LEU A 597 -1.80 16.61 -7.89
CA LEU A 597 -2.09 17.74 -8.75
C LEU A 597 -1.11 18.89 -8.42
N LEU A 598 0.20 18.63 -8.49
CA LEU A 598 1.26 19.64 -8.28
C LEU A 598 1.70 20.29 -9.60
N PHE A 599 2.87 19.94 -10.13
CA PHE A 599 3.55 20.60 -11.26
C PHE A 599 3.46 19.76 -12.53
N LEU A 600 3.83 18.48 -12.50
CA LEU A 600 3.83 17.64 -13.70
C LEU A 600 2.40 17.32 -14.18
N SER A 601 1.41 17.36 -13.30
CA SER A 601 -0.01 17.31 -13.67
C SER A 601 -0.46 18.43 -14.62
N TRP A 602 0.35 19.48 -14.83
CA TRP A 602 0.07 20.54 -15.82
C TRP A 602 0.63 20.23 -17.21
N VAL A 603 1.48 19.22 -17.33
CA VAL A 603 2.12 18.83 -18.60
C VAL A 603 1.12 18.00 -19.41
N PRO A 604 0.65 18.45 -20.59
CA PRO A 604 -0.47 17.81 -21.29
C PRO A 604 -0.29 16.33 -21.63
N TRP A 605 0.94 15.88 -21.89
CA TRP A 605 1.24 14.50 -22.30
C TRP A 605 1.66 13.58 -21.14
N ALA A 606 2.05 14.14 -19.99
CA ALA A 606 2.51 13.38 -18.83
C ALA A 606 1.53 13.41 -17.65
N GLY A 607 0.81 14.51 -17.47
CA GLY A 607 -0.03 14.79 -16.31
C GLY A 607 -1.16 13.78 -16.11
N HIS A 608 -1.70 13.23 -17.21
CA HIS A 608 -2.75 12.23 -17.20
C HIS A 608 -2.35 10.98 -16.38
N TYR A 609 -1.11 10.49 -16.56
CA TYR A 609 -0.62 9.25 -15.97
C TYR A 609 -0.06 9.38 -14.54
N ILE A 610 -0.05 10.59 -13.99
CA ILE A 610 0.55 10.87 -12.68
C ILE A 610 -0.48 10.63 -11.58
N GLU A 611 -0.22 9.65 -10.72
CA GLU A 611 -1.06 9.31 -9.58
C GLU A 611 -0.75 10.15 -8.35
N MET A 612 0.50 10.55 -8.16
CA MET A 612 0.93 11.29 -6.97
C MET A 612 2.23 12.01 -7.27
N GLU A 613 2.30 13.29 -6.91
CA GLU A 613 3.53 14.06 -6.91
C GLU A 613 3.93 14.36 -5.45
N ARG A 614 5.23 14.47 -5.21
CA ARG A 614 5.80 14.65 -3.87
C ARG A 614 6.92 15.66 -3.92
N PHE A 615 6.89 16.59 -2.99
CA PHE A 615 7.96 17.55 -2.77
C PHE A 615 8.60 17.29 -1.40
N TYR A 616 9.93 17.17 -1.38
CA TYR A 616 10.71 16.80 -0.22
C TYR A 616 11.63 17.95 0.16
N VAL A 617 11.67 18.29 1.44
CA VAL A 617 12.65 19.20 2.01
C VAL A 617 13.17 18.57 3.29
N SER A 618 14.46 18.33 3.34
CA SER A 618 15.13 17.76 4.52
C SER A 618 16.30 18.66 4.89
N ALA A 619 16.47 18.91 6.19
CA ALA A 619 17.55 19.70 6.75
C ALA A 619 18.23 18.92 7.88
N LEU A 620 19.55 18.92 7.88
CA LEU A 620 20.39 18.29 8.90
C LEU A 620 21.41 19.28 9.42
N ASP A 621 21.59 19.26 10.73
CA ASP A 621 22.65 19.94 11.46
C ASP A 621 23.41 18.90 12.29
N ALA A 622 24.72 18.79 12.08
CA ALA A 622 25.61 17.85 12.78
C ALA A 622 27.05 18.38 12.72
N HIS A 623 27.93 17.98 13.65
CA HIS A 623 29.22 18.65 13.93
C HIS A 623 30.10 19.02 12.72
N HIS A 624 30.12 18.20 11.66
CA HIS A 624 30.91 18.44 10.45
C HIS A 624 30.08 18.93 9.25
N VAL A 625 28.80 19.20 9.46
CA VAL A 625 27.78 19.50 8.44
C VAL A 625 26.74 20.48 9.00
N HIS A 626 26.92 21.76 8.66
CA HIS A 626 26.11 22.87 9.16
C HIS A 626 25.85 23.92 8.07
N PRO A 627 24.59 24.12 7.63
CA PRO A 627 23.51 23.13 7.53
C PRO A 627 23.65 22.29 6.24
N TYR A 628 23.16 21.06 6.26
CA TYR A 628 22.91 20.28 5.05
C TYR A 628 21.43 20.34 4.69
N ILE A 629 21.14 20.69 3.44
CA ILE A 629 19.79 20.79 2.93
C ILE A 629 19.67 19.86 1.73
N GLU A 630 18.63 19.03 1.74
CA GLU A 630 18.26 18.16 0.63
C GLU A 630 16.85 18.55 0.16
N VAL A 631 16.71 18.80 -1.13
CA VAL A 631 15.43 19.07 -1.77
C VAL A 631 15.19 17.99 -2.82
N GLY A 632 14.00 17.43 -2.80
CA GLY A 632 13.61 16.38 -3.72
C GLY A 632 12.28 16.69 -4.39
N TYR A 633 12.15 16.20 -5.61
CA TYR A 633 10.87 16.12 -6.29
C TYR A 633 10.68 14.71 -6.83
N GLY A 634 9.55 14.10 -6.50
CA GLY A 634 9.20 12.76 -6.95
C GLY A 634 7.80 12.70 -7.52
N PHE A 635 7.58 11.76 -8.42
CA PHE A 635 6.25 11.47 -8.94
C PHE A 635 6.08 9.96 -9.10
N THR A 636 4.83 9.53 -9.02
CA THR A 636 4.43 8.14 -9.25
C THR A 636 3.45 8.05 -10.38
N THR A 637 3.73 7.08 -11.23
CA THR A 637 2.84 6.57 -12.25
C THR A 637 2.39 5.16 -11.86
N ARG A 638 1.54 4.57 -12.68
CA ARG A 638 1.05 3.20 -12.50
C ARG A 638 2.16 2.13 -12.55
N VAL A 639 3.23 2.42 -13.28
CA VAL A 639 4.29 1.44 -13.63
C VAL A 639 5.55 1.66 -12.81
N PHE A 640 5.93 2.92 -12.65
CA PHE A 640 7.18 3.30 -12.01
C PHE A 640 7.01 4.56 -11.20
N SER A 641 7.96 4.74 -10.29
CA SER A 641 8.08 5.93 -9.47
C SER A 641 9.49 6.46 -9.56
N VAL A 642 9.62 7.77 -9.67
CA VAL A 642 10.89 8.48 -9.78
C VAL A 642 10.99 9.50 -8.65
N GLY A 643 12.16 9.59 -8.04
CA GLY A 643 12.52 10.67 -7.13
C GLY A 643 13.85 11.26 -7.56
N LEU A 644 13.86 12.58 -7.82
CA LEU A 644 15.05 13.35 -8.14
C LEU A 644 15.41 14.18 -6.91
N PHE A 645 16.65 14.08 -6.45
CA PHE A 645 17.11 14.74 -5.25
C PHE A 645 18.35 15.57 -5.56
N THR A 646 18.42 16.74 -4.96
CA THR A 646 19.61 17.57 -4.93
C THR A 646 19.92 17.94 -3.50
N SER A 647 21.21 17.93 -3.16
CA SER A 647 21.67 18.33 -1.84
C SER A 647 22.69 19.45 -1.94
N ASN A 648 22.67 20.32 -0.94
CA ASN A 648 23.62 21.40 -0.77
C ASN A 648 24.12 21.38 0.67
N GLY A 649 25.42 21.14 0.83
CA GLY A 649 26.14 21.19 2.10
C GLY A 649 27.61 21.50 1.86
N ARG A 650 28.34 21.86 2.92
CA ARG A 650 29.76 22.24 2.84
C ARG A 650 30.59 21.11 2.21
N GLY A 651 31.00 21.30 0.94
CA GLY A 651 31.80 20.35 0.17
C GLY A 651 31.06 19.23 -0.57
N ASN A 652 29.72 19.10 -0.45
CA ASN A 652 28.95 18.03 -1.08
C ASN A 652 27.69 18.58 -1.76
N ARG A 653 27.83 18.95 -3.04
CA ARG A 653 26.69 19.11 -3.95
C ARG A 653 26.51 17.81 -4.69
N VAL A 654 25.49 17.04 -4.30
CA VAL A 654 25.21 15.75 -4.93
C VAL A 654 23.83 15.81 -5.54
N PHE A 655 23.74 15.33 -6.77
CA PHE A 655 22.49 15.01 -7.43
C PHE A 655 22.34 13.48 -7.42
N GLY A 656 21.16 12.99 -7.09
CA GLY A 656 20.87 11.57 -7.17
C GLY A 656 19.44 11.32 -7.59
N CYS A 657 19.21 10.12 -8.10
CA CYS A 657 17.91 9.69 -8.56
C CYS A 657 17.60 8.30 -8.02
N LYS A 658 16.35 8.10 -7.60
CA LYS A 658 15.81 6.80 -7.21
C LYS A 658 14.68 6.42 -8.15
N PHE A 659 14.70 5.17 -8.57
CA PHE A 659 13.65 4.59 -9.41
C PHE A 659 13.11 3.34 -8.73
N GLY A 660 11.79 3.23 -8.65
CA GLY A 660 11.11 2.01 -8.24
C GLY A 660 10.24 1.51 -9.39
N PHE A 661 10.33 0.22 -9.69
CA PHE A 661 9.34 -0.46 -10.50
C PHE A 661 8.42 -1.26 -9.58
N GLU A 662 7.12 -1.03 -9.67
CA GLU A 662 6.12 -1.78 -8.93
C GLU A 662 4.86 -1.92 -9.80
N LEU A 663 4.98 -2.70 -10.87
CA LEU A 663 3.79 -3.11 -11.61
C LEU A 663 2.87 -3.91 -10.69
N PHE A 664 1.56 -3.63 -10.81
CA PHE A 664 0.49 -4.40 -10.13
C PHE A 664 0.40 -4.25 -8.62
N ARG A 665 0.90 -3.14 -8.03
CA ARG A 665 0.71 -2.82 -6.60
C ARG A 665 -0.76 -2.96 -6.14
N LYS A 666 -1.69 -2.62 -7.04
CA LYS A 666 -3.13 -2.68 -6.80
C LYS A 666 -3.75 -4.01 -7.26
N TRP A 667 -3.10 -4.93 -7.97
CA TRP A 667 -3.77 -6.13 -8.51
C TRP A 667 -3.65 -7.39 -7.64
#